data_AF-A0A370F6C8-F1
#
_entry.id   AF-A0A370F6C8-F1
#
_cell.length_a   1.000
_cell.length_b   1.000
_cell.length_c   1.000
_cell.angle_alpha   90.00
_cell.angle_beta   90.00
_cell.angle_gamma   90.00
#
_symmetry.space_group_name_H-M   'P 1'
#
loop_
_entity.id
_entity.type
_entity.pdbx_description
1 polymer ?
#
loop_
_entity_poly.entity_id
_entity_poly.type
_entity_poly.pdbx_seq_one_letter_code
_entity_poly.pdbx_strand_id
1 'polypeptide(L)'
;MQQTRIAAAIAMSLALAACGGGGGGGATFVPGTGLGTGTAPAPSPAPAPSPAPGTSPAPAPAPGTAPAPSPAPEPEPTAKVLLEESFTGLSDLPANWARPAANKGTVSVRDGSLYIDGRADSFAMTGVALPAALAEMSDYRIDVVFTFEAANNNARWGSVMYRSSAATATPAYEPYHQFAIRQNATASNGTEFALRKAGAWTVQSTKAFGSAIDSAKTYTATVIVHGNRARQYLDNVLMHDVTLDAAAPAKGGIGLQTAGLLMRVDSIKVSEQLKPLPEIATPAALQDTGTAAAMAPTLVQPMAASTNLAATGASHALFRIDSTLSLRSANGESLGSLAQYLADRNRATAPVLRVADDAAVDALARYAQENDLSDVTLLSDQVSLLARARTLMPMVRAAVDFSGSGLLDASTQSVMQVVSATNKARAKIAVLPPAMTQRATVAQLQRLLITAWAASSATTPTEAAQVLTTGVNGVLASDGAVFARVMRKLPANTLLRKPLVIGHRGMPQGTGDENTLASAQAAVAAGADVVENDIYLTSDKHLVIMHDDTVDRTTNGTGRIESMTLAQVKQLRTKVGNREVPTLQEYFSAFKGRPITHFIELKSSNTGLVAQLKNELDAAGTRDQAVAISFLGDQLNRAGQTLPELSTGFLNSNADASDPQLAVRNILAAVQPYSSTYNPAYGGLSQATMEAGKHRGITFWPWTINDQAAFHRFYSYGTHGITTDYAFWAKDFPVEISTAATATVGLNTPVALPVTLTTQVGGSIAAQSNVMAVIDGTAPFVQSAEGDLRFTGAGTAVVLPGYRYKMGDGTYSYVIVAKPVSLTVR
;
A
#
# COMPACT_ATOMS: atom_id res chain seq x y z
N MET A 1 24.29 -61.56 -5.20
CA MET A 1 23.60 -62.69 -5.88
C MET A 1 22.08 -62.48 -5.78
N GLN A 2 21.28 -63.38 -6.36
CA GLN A 2 19.79 -63.40 -6.44
C GLN A 2 19.04 -63.03 -5.12
N GLN A 3 17.91 -62.31 -5.15
CA GLN A 3 16.50 -62.72 -5.46
C GLN A 3 15.96 -63.84 -4.54
N THR A 4 14.71 -63.89 -4.03
CA THR A 4 13.47 -63.05 -4.05
C THR A 4 12.65 -63.34 -2.75
N ARG A 5 11.39 -62.96 -2.44
CA ARG A 5 10.14 -62.39 -3.06
C ARG A 5 9.43 -61.52 -1.98
N ILE A 6 8.63 -60.47 -2.26
CA ILE A 6 7.20 -60.40 -2.69
C ILE A 6 6.22 -61.15 -1.74
N ALA A 7 5.09 -60.63 -1.23
CA ALA A 7 4.52 -59.27 -0.95
C ALA A 7 3.21 -59.52 -0.12
N ALA A 8 2.31 -58.61 0.30
CA ALA A 8 2.05 -57.15 0.26
C ALA A 8 1.21 -56.79 1.54
N ALA A 9 0.54 -55.65 1.79
CA ALA A 9 0.34 -54.35 1.13
C ALA A 9 0.07 -53.29 2.24
N ILE A 10 0.65 -52.07 2.20
CA ILE A 10 0.13 -50.80 1.63
C ILE A 10 -1.05 -50.14 2.40
N ALA A 11 -0.67 -49.16 3.22
CA ALA A 11 -1.34 -47.87 3.42
C ALA A 11 -0.26 -46.76 3.31
N MET A 12 -0.61 -45.54 2.86
CA MET A 12 0.32 -44.66 2.15
C MET A 12 -0.20 -43.21 2.04
N SER A 13 0.54 -42.10 1.93
CA SER A 13 1.92 -41.67 2.35
C SER A 13 2.09 -40.17 1.96
N LEU A 14 3.21 -39.53 2.35
CA LEU A 14 3.70 -38.27 1.74
C LEU A 14 4.10 -38.46 0.26
N ALA A 15 4.10 -37.38 -0.55
CA ALA A 15 5.03 -37.19 -1.68
C ALA A 15 5.13 -35.72 -2.16
N LEU A 16 6.21 -35.39 -2.86
CA LEU A 16 6.44 -34.15 -3.62
C LEU A 16 6.42 -34.41 -5.14
N ALA A 17 5.99 -33.40 -5.91
CA ALA A 17 6.49 -32.94 -7.22
C ALA A 17 6.55 -33.85 -8.49
N ALA A 18 6.02 -33.27 -9.59
CA ALA A 18 6.60 -33.13 -10.95
C ALA A 18 6.17 -34.04 -12.15
N CYS A 19 6.42 -33.46 -13.35
CA CYS A 19 6.39 -33.99 -14.74
C CYS A 19 5.02 -34.12 -15.47
N GLY A 20 4.90 -33.81 -16.78
CA GLY A 20 5.85 -33.13 -17.69
C GLY A 20 5.57 -33.28 -19.21
N GLY A 21 6.26 -32.49 -20.06
CA GLY A 21 6.38 -32.66 -21.54
C GLY A 21 5.60 -31.65 -22.42
N GLY A 22 6.08 -31.21 -23.60
CA GLY A 22 7.43 -31.35 -24.19
C GLY A 22 7.54 -30.90 -25.68
N GLY A 23 8.76 -30.53 -26.13
CA GLY A 23 9.16 -30.26 -27.53
C GLY A 23 9.05 -28.79 -28.00
N GLY A 24 9.87 -28.28 -28.93
CA GLY A 24 11.09 -28.84 -29.53
C GLY A 24 11.58 -28.08 -30.78
N GLY A 25 12.89 -27.83 -30.93
CA GLY A 25 13.51 -27.21 -32.12
C GLY A 25 14.67 -26.26 -31.77
N GLY A 26 15.70 -26.18 -32.63
CA GLY A 26 16.84 -25.29 -32.41
C GLY A 26 17.86 -25.27 -33.56
N ALA A 27 18.77 -24.29 -33.53
CA ALA A 27 19.91 -24.17 -34.42
C ALA A 27 21.07 -23.44 -33.72
N THR A 28 22.31 -23.81 -34.00
CA THR A 28 23.54 -23.30 -33.37
C THR A 28 24.49 -22.71 -34.41
N PHE A 29 25.19 -21.62 -34.08
CA PHE A 29 26.46 -21.28 -34.73
C PHE A 29 27.46 -20.63 -33.76
N VAL A 30 28.74 -20.66 -34.11
CA VAL A 30 29.90 -20.53 -33.19
C VAL A 30 30.66 -19.21 -33.42
N PRO A 31 31.23 -18.56 -32.38
CA PRO A 31 31.99 -17.30 -32.50
C PRO A 31 33.44 -17.48 -33.00
N GLY A 32 34.06 -16.39 -33.45
CA GLY A 32 35.48 -16.31 -33.87
C GLY A 32 36.17 -15.00 -33.45
N THR A 33 37.51 -14.98 -33.43
CA THR A 33 38.33 -13.96 -32.72
C THR A 33 39.58 -13.47 -33.48
N GLY A 34 39.92 -12.19 -33.37
CA GLY A 34 41.18 -11.54 -33.84
C GLY A 34 40.97 -10.02 -34.04
N LEU A 35 41.72 -9.05 -33.48
CA LEU A 35 43.15 -8.69 -33.68
C LEU A 35 43.45 -8.32 -35.15
N GLY A 36 43.88 -7.10 -35.57
CA GLY A 36 44.25 -5.80 -34.94
C GLY A 36 44.42 -4.71 -36.05
N THR A 37 45.07 -3.54 -35.96
CA THR A 37 45.68 -2.72 -34.87
C THR A 37 46.23 -1.39 -35.45
N GLY A 38 45.98 -0.21 -34.83
CA GLY A 38 46.55 1.12 -35.21
C GLY A 38 45.84 1.85 -36.38
N THR A 39 45.96 3.18 -36.64
CA THR A 39 46.56 4.34 -35.94
C THR A 39 45.92 5.67 -36.44
N ALA A 40 45.99 6.76 -35.66
CA ALA A 40 45.51 8.14 -35.98
C ALA A 40 46.61 8.98 -36.71
N PRO A 41 46.43 10.27 -37.14
CA PRO A 41 45.34 11.25 -36.87
C PRO A 41 44.85 12.07 -38.11
N ALA A 42 44.11 13.18 -37.87
CA ALA A 42 43.52 14.09 -38.88
C ALA A 42 44.41 15.32 -39.24
N PRO A 43 44.09 16.06 -40.34
CA PRO A 43 43.58 17.43 -40.18
C PRO A 43 42.50 17.86 -41.22
N SER A 44 42.12 19.16 -41.23
CA SER A 44 41.14 19.84 -42.12
C SER A 44 41.81 21.09 -42.80
N PRO A 45 41.13 22.04 -43.51
CA PRO A 45 39.76 22.10 -44.08
C PRO A 45 39.63 22.69 -45.53
N ALA A 46 38.40 22.70 -46.09
CA ALA A 46 37.86 23.63 -47.13
C ALA A 46 38.48 23.62 -48.57
N PRO A 47 37.89 24.32 -49.59
CA PRO A 47 36.49 24.69 -49.86
C PRO A 47 35.95 24.09 -51.20
N ALA A 48 34.75 24.47 -51.67
CA ALA A 48 34.09 23.93 -52.86
C ALA A 48 34.22 24.78 -54.14
N PRO A 49 34.05 24.16 -55.33
CA PRO A 49 33.43 24.82 -56.48
C PRO A 49 32.30 23.98 -57.15
N SER A 50 31.48 24.65 -57.96
CA SER A 50 30.42 24.08 -58.82
C SER A 50 30.69 24.51 -60.28
N PRO A 51 29.83 24.17 -61.27
CA PRO A 51 29.20 22.88 -61.60
C PRO A 51 29.59 22.42 -63.03
N ALA A 52 29.01 21.32 -63.53
CA ALA A 52 29.03 20.97 -64.95
C ALA A 52 27.60 20.72 -65.49
N PRO A 53 27.18 21.34 -66.62
CA PRO A 53 25.95 20.99 -67.33
C PRO A 53 26.18 19.78 -68.27
N GLY A 54 25.17 19.04 -68.73
CA GLY A 54 23.74 19.13 -68.45
C GLY A 54 22.93 18.53 -69.63
N THR A 55 21.83 17.82 -69.36
CA THR A 55 20.95 17.24 -70.41
C THR A 55 19.47 17.50 -70.10
N SER A 56 18.68 17.66 -71.18
CA SER A 56 17.26 18.05 -71.11
C SER A 56 16.33 16.91 -70.66
N PRO A 57 15.12 17.24 -70.17
CA PRO A 57 14.35 16.34 -69.31
C PRO A 57 13.56 15.24 -70.03
N ALA A 58 13.37 14.13 -69.33
CA ALA A 58 12.32 13.15 -69.60
C ALA A 58 10.93 13.75 -69.27
N PRO A 59 9.82 13.26 -69.88
CA PRO A 59 8.49 13.85 -69.71
C PRO A 59 7.97 13.75 -68.27
N ALA A 60 7.14 14.72 -67.88
CA ALA A 60 6.53 14.76 -66.55
C ALA A 60 5.61 13.54 -66.31
N PRO A 61 5.61 12.94 -65.11
CA PRO A 61 4.63 11.93 -64.74
C PRO A 61 3.22 12.55 -64.72
N ALA A 62 2.21 11.75 -65.08
CA ALA A 62 0.82 12.16 -65.03
C ALA A 62 0.42 12.56 -63.59
N PRO A 63 -0.51 13.51 -63.40
CA PRO A 63 -1.02 13.87 -62.08
C PRO A 63 -1.61 12.63 -61.41
N GLY A 64 -1.11 12.30 -60.21
CA GLY A 64 -1.57 11.15 -59.46
C GLY A 64 -3.07 11.23 -59.20
N THR A 65 -3.78 10.11 -59.35
CA THR A 65 -5.19 10.02 -58.96
C THR A 65 -5.33 10.43 -57.50
N ALA A 66 -6.37 11.24 -57.21
CA ALA A 66 -6.72 11.57 -55.83
C ALA A 66 -6.82 10.28 -55.00
N PRO A 67 -6.37 10.28 -53.73
CA PRO A 67 -6.49 9.10 -52.88
C PRO A 67 -7.96 8.69 -52.85
N ALA A 68 -8.21 7.40 -53.08
CA ALA A 68 -9.56 6.86 -52.94
C ALA A 68 -10.11 7.23 -51.56
N PRO A 69 -11.41 7.57 -51.43
CA PRO A 69 -12.00 7.79 -50.12
C PRO A 69 -11.70 6.59 -49.24
N SER A 70 -11.26 6.82 -48.00
CA SER A 70 -11.02 5.74 -47.06
C SER A 70 -12.25 4.82 -47.05
N PRO A 71 -12.06 3.48 -47.06
CA PRO A 71 -13.18 2.57 -46.97
C PRO A 71 -14.02 2.98 -45.76
N ALA A 72 -15.35 3.02 -45.93
CA ALA A 72 -16.25 3.29 -44.82
C ALA A 72 -15.88 2.35 -43.66
N PRO A 73 -15.78 2.86 -42.42
CA PRO A 73 -15.32 2.05 -41.29
C PRO A 73 -16.15 0.76 -41.24
N GLU A 74 -15.46 -0.38 -41.15
CA GLU A 74 -16.15 -1.66 -41.03
C GLU A 74 -17.15 -1.57 -39.87
N PRO A 75 -18.39 -2.07 -40.05
CA PRO A 75 -19.41 -1.98 -39.02
C PRO A 75 -18.85 -2.63 -37.75
N GLU A 76 -18.76 -1.87 -36.66
CA GLU A 76 -18.18 -2.37 -35.40
C GLU A 76 -18.85 -3.71 -35.04
N PRO A 77 -18.06 -4.75 -34.69
CA PRO A 77 -18.60 -6.07 -34.42
C PRO A 77 -19.63 -5.97 -33.29
N THR A 78 -20.85 -6.39 -33.57
CA THR A 78 -21.96 -6.35 -32.61
C THR A 78 -21.78 -7.46 -31.59
N ALA A 79 -21.68 -7.09 -30.31
CA ALA A 79 -21.50 -8.03 -29.22
C ALA A 79 -22.63 -9.08 -29.20
N LYS A 80 -22.27 -10.36 -29.29
CA LYS A 80 -23.23 -11.45 -29.36
C LYS A 80 -23.95 -11.62 -28.03
N VAL A 81 -25.26 -11.87 -28.08
CA VAL A 81 -26.02 -12.37 -26.93
C VAL A 81 -25.72 -13.87 -26.75
N LEU A 82 -25.23 -14.23 -25.57
CA LEU A 82 -24.79 -15.58 -25.21
C LEU A 82 -25.87 -16.33 -24.42
N LEU A 83 -26.66 -15.60 -23.64
CA LEU A 83 -27.86 -16.05 -22.95
C LEU A 83 -28.83 -14.87 -22.83
N GLU A 84 -30.12 -15.12 -22.98
CA GLU A 84 -31.18 -14.16 -22.62
C GLU A 84 -32.40 -14.95 -22.18
N GLU A 85 -32.85 -14.69 -20.96
CA GLU A 85 -33.92 -15.44 -20.29
C GLU A 85 -34.85 -14.49 -19.54
N SER A 86 -36.14 -14.79 -19.60
CA SER A 86 -37.24 -14.02 -18.98
C SER A 86 -38.21 -14.89 -18.17
N PHE A 87 -37.94 -16.20 -18.08
CA PHE A 87 -38.69 -17.21 -17.33
C PHE A 87 -40.19 -17.32 -17.70
N THR A 88 -40.62 -16.61 -18.74
CA THR A 88 -42.01 -16.49 -19.15
C THR A 88 -42.49 -17.77 -19.83
N GLY A 89 -43.55 -18.38 -19.28
CA GLY A 89 -44.07 -19.67 -19.74
C GLY A 89 -43.31 -20.90 -19.25
N LEU A 90 -42.28 -20.73 -18.41
CA LEU A 90 -41.57 -21.84 -17.77
C LEU A 90 -42.21 -22.23 -16.42
N SER A 91 -42.12 -23.53 -16.07
CA SER A 91 -42.59 -24.10 -14.81
C SER A 91 -41.49 -24.80 -13.99
N ASP A 92 -40.28 -24.89 -14.53
CA ASP A 92 -39.05 -25.24 -13.82
C ASP A 92 -37.88 -24.44 -14.43
N LEU A 93 -36.65 -24.65 -13.98
CA LEU A 93 -35.45 -23.99 -14.50
C LEU A 93 -35.25 -24.22 -16.01
N PRO A 94 -34.65 -23.25 -16.74
CA PRO A 94 -34.31 -23.44 -18.14
C PRO A 94 -33.26 -24.55 -18.34
N ALA A 95 -33.23 -25.13 -19.53
CA ALA A 95 -32.35 -26.25 -19.84
C ALA A 95 -30.87 -25.92 -19.61
N ASN A 96 -30.13 -26.88 -19.04
CA ASN A 96 -28.70 -26.79 -18.67
C ASN A 96 -28.35 -25.83 -17.53
N TRP A 97 -29.32 -25.23 -16.83
CA TRP A 97 -29.10 -24.58 -15.53
C TRP A 97 -29.00 -25.63 -14.42
N ALA A 98 -28.23 -25.34 -13.36
CA ALA A 98 -28.00 -26.29 -12.27
C ALA A 98 -28.31 -25.71 -10.88
N ARG A 99 -29.06 -26.47 -10.08
CA ARG A 99 -29.21 -26.26 -8.62
C ARG A 99 -28.02 -26.92 -7.90
N PRO A 100 -27.16 -26.19 -7.19
CA PRO A 100 -26.12 -26.79 -6.37
C PRO A 100 -26.72 -27.70 -5.29
N ALA A 101 -26.20 -28.93 -5.16
CA ALA A 101 -26.69 -29.91 -4.19
C ALA A 101 -26.49 -29.48 -2.71
N ALA A 102 -25.68 -28.44 -2.46
CA ALA A 102 -25.47 -27.86 -1.14
C ALA A 102 -26.49 -26.75 -0.76
N ASN A 103 -27.42 -26.40 -1.65
CA ASN A 103 -28.50 -25.45 -1.35
C ASN A 103 -29.33 -25.92 -0.15
N LYS A 104 -29.43 -25.10 0.91
CA LYS A 104 -30.36 -25.33 2.02
C LYS A 104 -31.77 -24.78 1.76
N GLY A 105 -31.87 -23.74 0.94
CA GLY A 105 -33.11 -23.13 0.51
C GLY A 105 -33.57 -23.63 -0.86
N THR A 106 -34.61 -23.00 -1.41
CA THR A 106 -35.27 -23.44 -2.65
C THR A 106 -35.02 -22.52 -3.82
N VAL A 107 -34.85 -23.09 -5.01
CA VAL A 107 -34.83 -22.37 -6.29
C VAL A 107 -35.99 -22.86 -7.15
N SER A 108 -36.88 -21.96 -7.55
CA SER A 108 -38.11 -22.28 -8.29
C SER A 108 -38.41 -21.24 -9.36
N VAL A 109 -38.97 -21.66 -10.50
CA VAL A 109 -39.57 -20.74 -11.47
C VAL A 109 -41.10 -20.76 -11.30
N ARG A 110 -41.72 -19.58 -11.26
CA ARG A 110 -43.18 -19.39 -11.21
C ARG A 110 -43.52 -17.99 -11.69
N ASP A 111 -44.76 -17.74 -12.12
CA ASP A 111 -45.29 -16.39 -12.37
C ASP A 111 -44.47 -15.54 -13.36
N GLY A 112 -43.70 -16.17 -14.27
CA GLY A 112 -42.78 -15.49 -15.18
C GLY A 112 -41.52 -14.93 -14.50
N SER A 113 -41.05 -15.52 -13.41
CA SER A 113 -39.83 -15.11 -12.71
C SER A 113 -39.12 -16.30 -12.04
N LEU A 114 -37.80 -16.17 -11.89
CA LEU A 114 -36.97 -17.07 -11.10
C LEU A 114 -36.91 -16.58 -9.65
N TYR A 115 -37.13 -17.47 -8.69
CA TYR A 115 -37.05 -17.18 -7.26
C TYR A 115 -35.95 -18.00 -6.61
N ILE A 116 -35.09 -17.33 -5.84
CA ILE A 116 -33.98 -17.90 -5.08
C ILE A 116 -34.22 -17.60 -3.60
N ASP A 117 -34.83 -18.55 -2.89
CA ASP A 117 -35.18 -18.39 -1.48
C ASP A 117 -34.09 -18.95 -0.57
N GLY A 118 -33.18 -18.08 -0.14
CA GLY A 118 -32.13 -18.39 0.82
C GLY A 118 -32.56 -18.22 2.27
N ARG A 119 -33.83 -17.93 2.59
CA ARG A 119 -34.26 -17.62 3.96
C ARG A 119 -34.11 -18.78 4.95
N ALA A 120 -34.00 -20.01 4.46
CA ALA A 120 -33.77 -21.21 5.27
C ALA A 120 -32.46 -21.17 6.11
N ASP A 121 -31.45 -20.41 5.68
CA ASP A 121 -30.20 -20.22 6.43
C ASP A 121 -29.64 -18.82 6.17
N SER A 122 -29.21 -18.12 7.22
CA SER A 122 -28.70 -16.74 7.09
C SER A 122 -27.23 -16.65 6.62
N PHE A 123 -26.53 -17.78 6.51
CA PHE A 123 -25.09 -17.88 6.23
C PHE A 123 -24.74 -18.90 5.15
N ALA A 124 -25.48 -20.00 5.03
CA ALA A 124 -25.33 -20.93 3.91
C ALA A 124 -25.97 -20.38 2.64
N MET A 125 -25.29 -20.49 1.51
CA MET A 125 -25.80 -20.00 0.22
C MET A 125 -26.93 -20.89 -0.31
N THR A 126 -27.89 -20.26 -0.96
CA THR A 126 -28.81 -20.90 -1.91
C THR A 126 -28.65 -20.21 -3.24
N GLY A 127 -28.36 -20.95 -4.31
CA GLY A 127 -28.11 -20.35 -5.61
C GLY A 127 -28.43 -21.25 -6.79
N VAL A 128 -28.12 -20.75 -7.98
CA VAL A 128 -28.28 -21.45 -9.26
C VAL A 128 -27.12 -21.07 -10.18
N ALA A 129 -26.54 -22.07 -10.86
CA ALA A 129 -25.52 -21.87 -11.87
C ALA A 129 -26.18 -21.81 -13.26
N LEU A 130 -25.73 -20.86 -14.08
CA LEU A 130 -26.11 -20.72 -15.48
C LEU A 130 -25.39 -21.80 -16.34
N PRO A 131 -25.79 -22.00 -17.62
CA PRO A 131 -25.24 -23.04 -18.47
C PRO A 131 -23.72 -23.03 -18.59
N ALA A 132 -23.10 -24.21 -18.42
CA ALA A 132 -21.66 -24.39 -18.35
C ALA A 132 -20.88 -23.87 -19.57
N ALA A 133 -21.51 -23.73 -20.74
CA ALA A 133 -20.91 -23.13 -21.94
C ALA A 133 -20.44 -21.68 -21.72
N LEU A 134 -21.03 -20.94 -20.77
CA LEU A 134 -20.60 -19.59 -20.40
C LEU A 134 -19.27 -19.57 -19.62
N ALA A 135 -18.85 -20.71 -19.05
CA ALA A 135 -17.61 -20.79 -18.28
C ALA A 135 -16.35 -20.65 -19.15
N GLU A 136 -16.46 -20.83 -20.47
CA GLU A 136 -15.37 -20.62 -21.43
C GLU A 136 -15.14 -19.14 -21.78
N MET A 137 -15.96 -18.22 -21.28
CA MET A 137 -15.82 -16.79 -21.55
C MET A 137 -14.90 -16.11 -20.53
N SER A 138 -14.06 -15.20 -21.00
CA SER A 138 -13.25 -14.28 -20.18
C SER A 138 -13.89 -12.90 -20.05
N ASP A 139 -14.58 -12.45 -21.10
CA ASP A 139 -15.01 -11.07 -21.33
C ASP A 139 -16.50 -11.01 -21.68
N TYR A 140 -17.31 -10.51 -20.76
CA TYR A 140 -18.77 -10.56 -20.85
C TYR A 140 -19.46 -9.48 -20.03
N ARG A 141 -20.67 -9.14 -20.43
CA ARG A 141 -21.62 -8.33 -19.67
C ARG A 141 -22.77 -9.23 -19.20
N ILE A 142 -23.13 -9.11 -17.93
CA ILE A 142 -24.30 -9.71 -17.30
C ILE A 142 -25.22 -8.56 -16.90
N ASP A 143 -26.49 -8.60 -17.29
CA ASP A 143 -27.55 -7.75 -16.77
C ASP A 143 -28.60 -8.62 -16.09
N VAL A 144 -28.94 -8.30 -14.84
CA VAL A 144 -29.94 -9.04 -14.04
C VAL A 144 -31.01 -8.06 -13.57
N VAL A 145 -32.25 -8.33 -13.92
CA VAL A 145 -33.42 -7.53 -13.53
C VAL A 145 -34.11 -8.25 -12.38
N PHE A 146 -34.18 -7.62 -11.20
CA PHE A 146 -34.52 -8.33 -9.95
C PHE A 146 -35.19 -7.44 -8.90
N THR A 147 -35.73 -8.06 -7.84
CA THR A 147 -36.00 -7.41 -6.55
C THR A 147 -35.80 -8.38 -5.38
N PHE A 148 -35.80 -7.84 -4.15
CA PHE A 148 -35.75 -8.62 -2.91
C PHE A 148 -37.09 -8.52 -2.17
N GLU A 149 -37.86 -9.61 -2.16
CA GLU A 149 -39.22 -9.64 -1.63
C GLU A 149 -39.26 -9.78 -0.10
N ALA A 150 -38.29 -10.49 0.47
CA ALA A 150 -38.20 -10.73 1.91
C ALA A 150 -36.78 -11.08 2.34
N ALA A 151 -36.38 -10.62 3.53
CA ALA A 151 -35.09 -10.94 4.14
C ALA A 151 -35.24 -11.25 5.63
N ASN A 152 -34.44 -12.19 6.15
CA ASN A 152 -34.42 -12.53 7.57
C ASN A 152 -33.93 -11.37 8.46
N ASN A 153 -33.24 -10.39 7.87
CA ASN A 153 -32.87 -9.11 8.45
C ASN A 153 -32.25 -8.21 7.37
N ASN A 154 -32.23 -6.91 7.61
CA ASN A 154 -31.74 -5.88 6.67
C ASN A 154 -30.28 -6.04 6.20
N ALA A 155 -29.48 -6.88 6.87
CA ALA A 155 -28.09 -7.17 6.49
C ALA A 155 -27.96 -8.39 5.55
N ARG A 156 -29.03 -9.15 5.27
CA ARG A 156 -29.02 -10.26 4.31
C ARG A 156 -28.99 -9.75 2.86
N TRP A 157 -28.60 -10.62 1.93
CA TRP A 157 -28.17 -10.21 0.59
C TRP A 157 -28.48 -11.25 -0.50
N GLY A 158 -28.60 -10.74 -1.73
CA GLY A 158 -28.49 -11.49 -2.98
C GLY A 158 -27.24 -11.06 -3.75
N SER A 159 -26.81 -11.84 -4.74
CA SER A 159 -25.61 -11.54 -5.53
C SER A 159 -25.59 -12.16 -6.93
N VAL A 160 -24.83 -11.53 -7.82
CA VAL A 160 -24.39 -12.10 -9.09
C VAL A 160 -22.99 -12.71 -8.91
N MET A 161 -22.85 -14.01 -9.18
CA MET A 161 -21.58 -14.74 -9.18
C MET A 161 -20.97 -14.75 -10.58
N TYR A 162 -19.66 -14.62 -10.69
CA TYR A 162 -18.93 -14.68 -11.96
C TYR A 162 -17.48 -15.16 -11.78
N ARG A 163 -16.89 -15.66 -12.86
CA ARG A 163 -15.61 -16.39 -12.84
C ARG A 163 -15.60 -17.51 -11.79
N SER A 164 -16.71 -18.24 -11.68
CA SER A 164 -16.78 -19.37 -10.76
C SER A 164 -16.07 -20.60 -11.30
N SER A 165 -15.51 -21.40 -10.40
CA SER A 165 -14.90 -22.68 -10.75
C SER A 165 -15.96 -23.72 -11.17
N ALA A 166 -15.53 -24.88 -11.67
CA ALA A 166 -16.45 -25.95 -12.05
C ALA A 166 -17.23 -26.50 -10.85
N ALA A 167 -18.40 -27.10 -11.11
CA ALA A 167 -19.24 -27.76 -10.09
C ALA A 167 -18.51 -28.91 -9.35
N THR A 168 -17.46 -29.47 -9.96
CA THR A 168 -16.59 -30.53 -9.42
C THR A 168 -15.49 -30.01 -8.47
N ALA A 169 -15.35 -28.70 -8.29
CA ALA A 169 -14.47 -28.13 -7.27
C ALA A 169 -14.92 -28.53 -5.85
N THR A 170 -14.04 -28.38 -4.86
CA THR A 170 -14.36 -28.63 -3.45
C THR A 170 -13.84 -27.48 -2.59
N PRO A 171 -14.72 -26.59 -2.06
CA PRO A 171 -16.18 -26.55 -2.26
C PRO A 171 -16.61 -26.33 -3.71
N ALA A 172 -17.81 -26.79 -4.08
CA ALA A 172 -18.33 -26.66 -5.44
C ALA A 172 -18.41 -25.19 -5.86
N TYR A 173 -18.03 -24.90 -7.11
CA TYR A 173 -17.95 -23.57 -7.71
C TYR A 173 -16.92 -22.59 -7.09
N GLU A 174 -16.28 -22.91 -5.96
CA GLU A 174 -15.22 -22.08 -5.38
C GLU A 174 -13.84 -22.34 -6.04
N PRO A 175 -12.98 -21.32 -6.18
CA PRO A 175 -13.24 -19.89 -5.95
C PRO A 175 -14.12 -19.23 -7.02
N TYR A 176 -14.79 -18.14 -6.64
CA TYR A 176 -15.60 -17.26 -7.50
C TYR A 176 -15.59 -15.80 -7.00
N HIS A 177 -15.81 -14.84 -7.89
CA HIS A 177 -16.09 -13.44 -7.52
C HIS A 177 -17.60 -13.20 -7.46
N GLN A 178 -18.04 -12.22 -6.67
CA GLN A 178 -19.44 -11.78 -6.66
C GLN A 178 -19.63 -10.26 -6.61
N PHE A 179 -20.80 -9.83 -7.08
CA PHE A 179 -21.42 -8.54 -6.78
C PHE A 179 -22.57 -8.79 -5.81
N ALA A 180 -22.36 -8.54 -4.51
CA ALA A 180 -23.39 -8.70 -3.49
C ALA A 180 -24.11 -7.38 -3.20
N ILE A 181 -25.42 -7.48 -2.94
CA ILE A 181 -26.32 -6.35 -2.66
C ILE A 181 -27.15 -6.73 -1.43
N ARG A 182 -27.10 -5.93 -0.37
CA ARG A 182 -27.86 -6.13 0.88
C ARG A 182 -29.25 -5.51 0.77
N GLN A 183 -30.23 -6.02 1.54
CA GLN A 183 -31.56 -5.40 1.61
C GLN A 183 -31.47 -3.92 2.01
N ASN A 184 -30.71 -3.59 3.08
CA ASN A 184 -30.34 -2.22 3.36
C ASN A 184 -29.10 -1.79 2.57
N ALA A 185 -29.29 -1.53 1.28
CA ALA A 185 -28.22 -1.06 0.41
C ALA A 185 -27.70 0.36 0.76
N THR A 186 -28.30 1.10 1.72
CA THR A 186 -27.75 2.38 2.22
C THR A 186 -26.58 2.23 3.21
N ALA A 187 -26.30 1.02 3.71
CA ALA A 187 -25.18 0.79 4.61
C ALA A 187 -23.83 1.08 3.93
N SER A 188 -22.77 1.34 4.72
CA SER A 188 -21.38 1.49 4.22
C SER A 188 -20.93 0.32 3.35
N ASN A 189 -21.50 -0.86 3.57
CA ASN A 189 -21.34 -2.09 2.80
C ASN A 189 -22.65 -2.62 2.19
N GLY A 190 -23.53 -1.69 1.79
CA GLY A 190 -24.79 -2.00 1.13
C GLY A 190 -24.63 -2.77 -0.19
N THR A 191 -23.53 -2.52 -0.91
CA THR A 191 -23.01 -3.40 -1.95
C THR A 191 -21.55 -3.80 -1.67
N GLU A 192 -21.16 -5.00 -2.10
CA GLU A 192 -19.82 -5.55 -1.88
C GLU A 192 -19.31 -6.28 -3.13
N PHE A 193 -18.08 -5.95 -3.54
CA PHE A 193 -17.24 -6.83 -4.37
C PHE A 193 -16.43 -7.72 -3.45
N ALA A 194 -16.58 -9.04 -3.61
CA ALA A 194 -15.92 -10.03 -2.77
C ALA A 194 -15.48 -11.26 -3.56
N LEU A 195 -14.35 -11.84 -3.14
CA LEU A 195 -13.88 -13.17 -3.53
C LEU A 195 -14.36 -14.20 -2.51
N ARG A 196 -14.91 -15.32 -3.01
CA ARG A 196 -15.13 -16.54 -2.24
C ARG A 196 -13.99 -17.52 -2.53
N LYS A 197 -13.34 -18.09 -1.51
CA LYS A 197 -12.31 -19.11 -1.69
C LYS A 197 -12.11 -20.01 -0.46
N ALA A 198 -12.08 -21.32 -0.68
CA ALA A 198 -11.72 -22.35 0.32
C ALA A 198 -12.48 -22.20 1.65
N GLY A 199 -13.78 -21.92 1.60
CA GLY A 199 -14.60 -21.73 2.80
C GLY A 199 -14.63 -20.29 3.35
N ALA A 200 -13.73 -19.40 2.90
CA ALA A 200 -13.59 -18.02 3.38
C ALA A 200 -14.15 -16.96 2.41
N TRP A 201 -14.35 -15.75 2.93
CA TRP A 201 -14.74 -14.55 2.19
C TRP A 201 -13.65 -13.48 2.31
N THR A 202 -13.26 -12.90 1.18
CA THR A 202 -12.41 -11.70 1.13
C THR A 202 -13.23 -10.58 0.50
N VAL A 203 -13.75 -9.66 1.31
CA VAL A 203 -14.43 -8.45 0.82
C VAL A 203 -13.36 -7.43 0.40
N GLN A 204 -13.35 -7.06 -0.87
CA GLN A 204 -12.28 -6.25 -1.47
C GLN A 204 -12.70 -4.79 -1.72
N SER A 205 -14.00 -4.54 -1.89
CA SER A 205 -14.57 -3.18 -1.99
C SER A 205 -16.00 -3.17 -1.47
N THR A 206 -16.38 -2.11 -0.73
CA THR A 206 -17.72 -1.90 -0.17
C THR A 206 -18.24 -0.52 -0.58
N LYS A 207 -19.55 -0.38 -0.81
CA LYS A 207 -20.16 0.93 -1.10
C LYS A 207 -21.62 1.01 -0.59
N ALA A 208 -22.08 2.23 -0.32
CA ALA A 208 -23.49 2.53 -0.12
C ALA A 208 -24.18 2.89 -1.45
N PHE A 209 -25.37 2.34 -1.67
CA PHE A 209 -26.31 2.78 -2.69
C PHE A 209 -27.21 3.91 -2.13
N GLY A 210 -27.86 4.67 -3.02
CA GLY A 210 -28.66 5.85 -2.64
C GLY A 210 -29.98 5.55 -1.91
N SER A 211 -30.40 4.29 -1.86
CA SER A 211 -31.61 3.83 -1.18
C SER A 211 -31.46 2.38 -0.69
N ALA A 212 -32.42 1.89 0.09
CA ALA A 212 -32.55 0.45 0.35
C ALA A 212 -33.21 -0.25 -0.85
N ILE A 213 -33.16 -1.58 -0.88
CA ILE A 213 -33.94 -2.36 -1.85
C ILE A 213 -35.39 -2.44 -1.36
N ASP A 214 -36.29 -1.88 -2.15
CA ASP A 214 -37.74 -1.91 -1.95
C ASP A 214 -38.35 -3.08 -2.73
N SER A 215 -39.07 -3.96 -2.04
CA SER A 215 -39.77 -5.11 -2.62
C SER A 215 -40.82 -4.73 -3.68
N ALA A 216 -41.34 -3.51 -3.67
CA ALA A 216 -42.30 -3.01 -4.64
C ALA A 216 -41.64 -2.46 -5.93
N LYS A 217 -40.30 -2.39 -5.98
CA LYS A 217 -39.53 -1.87 -7.12
C LYS A 217 -38.61 -2.96 -7.69
N THR A 218 -38.55 -3.03 -9.02
CA THR A 218 -37.52 -3.77 -9.75
C THR A 218 -36.26 -2.91 -9.94
N TYR A 219 -35.10 -3.54 -9.87
CA TYR A 219 -33.76 -2.96 -9.98
C TYR A 219 -32.95 -3.71 -11.04
N THR A 220 -31.92 -3.07 -11.61
CA THR A 220 -30.97 -3.73 -12.52
C THR A 220 -29.59 -3.81 -11.89
N ALA A 221 -29.07 -5.03 -11.72
CA ALA A 221 -27.68 -5.29 -11.39
C ALA A 221 -26.91 -5.64 -12.67
N THR A 222 -25.92 -4.81 -13.04
CA THR A 222 -25.04 -5.08 -14.19
C THR A 222 -23.64 -5.42 -13.71
N VAL A 223 -23.06 -6.50 -14.22
CA VAL A 223 -21.64 -6.84 -14.06
C VAL A 223 -20.99 -6.91 -15.43
N ILE A 224 -19.98 -6.07 -15.68
CA ILE A 224 -19.20 -6.06 -16.92
C ILE A 224 -17.79 -6.54 -16.59
N VAL A 225 -17.30 -7.56 -17.28
CA VAL A 225 -15.97 -8.18 -17.10
C VAL A 225 -15.17 -8.03 -18.39
N HIS A 226 -13.90 -7.61 -18.29
CA HIS A 226 -12.97 -7.58 -19.42
C HIS A 226 -11.51 -7.71 -18.95
N GLY A 227 -10.70 -8.54 -19.58
CA GLY A 227 -9.30 -8.79 -19.22
C GLY A 227 -9.18 -9.37 -17.81
N ASN A 228 -8.66 -8.59 -16.87
CA ASN A 228 -8.70 -8.88 -15.42
C ASN A 228 -9.40 -7.74 -14.64
N ARG A 229 -10.37 -7.08 -15.25
CA ARG A 229 -11.16 -6.00 -14.64
C ARG A 229 -12.63 -6.36 -14.59
N ALA A 230 -13.34 -5.82 -13.60
CA ALA A 230 -14.80 -5.76 -13.62
C ALA A 230 -15.33 -4.40 -13.19
N ARG A 231 -16.49 -4.02 -13.74
CA ARG A 231 -17.35 -2.96 -13.22
C ARG A 231 -18.70 -3.52 -12.82
N GLN A 232 -19.18 -3.11 -11.66
CA GLN A 232 -20.46 -3.53 -11.08
C GLN A 232 -21.35 -2.30 -10.90
N TYR A 233 -22.60 -2.36 -11.35
CA TYR A 233 -23.55 -1.25 -11.31
C TYR A 233 -24.89 -1.69 -10.72
N LEU A 234 -25.53 -0.80 -9.96
CA LEU A 234 -26.91 -0.95 -9.50
C LEU A 234 -27.72 0.25 -10.02
N ASP A 235 -28.78 0.00 -10.78
CA ASP A 235 -29.58 1.00 -11.50
C ASP A 235 -28.72 2.00 -12.30
N ASN A 236 -27.75 1.48 -13.06
CA ASN A 236 -26.74 2.24 -13.81
C ASN A 236 -25.77 3.10 -12.96
N VAL A 237 -25.91 3.15 -11.64
CA VAL A 237 -24.94 3.81 -10.76
C VAL A 237 -23.76 2.87 -10.53
N LEU A 238 -22.55 3.32 -10.88
CA LEU A 238 -21.33 2.53 -10.71
C LEU A 238 -21.08 2.26 -9.22
N MET A 239 -21.17 0.99 -8.81
CA MET A 239 -20.89 0.55 -7.44
C MET A 239 -19.39 0.29 -7.27
N HIS A 240 -18.82 -0.61 -8.06
CA HIS A 240 -17.43 -1.04 -7.94
C HIS A 240 -16.73 -1.00 -9.31
N ASP A 241 -15.48 -0.55 -9.35
CA ASP A 241 -14.57 -0.66 -10.50
C ASP A 241 -13.24 -1.22 -10.00
N VAL A 242 -12.93 -2.46 -10.39
CA VAL A 242 -11.98 -3.31 -9.67
C VAL A 242 -11.12 -4.15 -10.61
N THR A 243 -9.90 -4.42 -10.19
CA THR A 243 -9.10 -5.54 -10.72
C THR A 243 -9.55 -6.83 -10.02
N LEU A 244 -9.62 -7.91 -10.78
CA LEU A 244 -10.05 -9.23 -10.33
C LEU A 244 -8.85 -10.03 -9.82
N ASP A 245 -9.04 -10.76 -8.74
CA ASP A 245 -7.97 -11.50 -8.07
C ASP A 245 -7.44 -12.64 -8.96
N ALA A 246 -6.13 -12.69 -9.18
CA ALA A 246 -5.44 -13.75 -9.90
C ALA A 246 -5.53 -15.13 -9.20
N ALA A 247 -5.97 -15.14 -7.93
CA ALA A 247 -6.29 -16.35 -7.17
C ALA A 247 -7.63 -17.00 -7.57
N ALA A 248 -8.41 -16.37 -8.47
CA ALA A 248 -9.60 -16.90 -9.11
C ALA A 248 -9.37 -17.22 -10.61
N PRO A 249 -10.21 -18.05 -11.24
CA PRO A 249 -10.07 -18.40 -12.65
C PRO A 249 -10.19 -17.18 -13.58
N ALA A 250 -9.33 -17.09 -14.60
CA ALA A 250 -9.44 -16.05 -15.65
C ALA A 250 -10.69 -16.21 -16.54
N LYS A 251 -11.19 -17.44 -16.64
CA LYS A 251 -12.46 -17.84 -17.25
C LYS A 251 -13.22 -18.69 -16.24
N GLY A 252 -14.54 -18.55 -16.14
CA GLY A 252 -15.33 -19.35 -15.22
C GLY A 252 -16.82 -19.02 -15.25
N GLY A 253 -17.61 -19.92 -14.68
CA GLY A 253 -19.08 -19.89 -14.72
C GLY A 253 -19.72 -18.65 -14.10
N ILE A 254 -21.00 -18.49 -14.40
CA ILE A 254 -21.86 -17.41 -13.92
C ILE A 254 -22.99 -18.03 -13.09
N GLY A 255 -23.45 -17.33 -12.06
CA GLY A 255 -24.52 -17.81 -11.19
C GLY A 255 -25.24 -16.68 -10.46
N LEU A 256 -26.33 -17.01 -9.79
CA LEU A 256 -27.10 -16.12 -8.93
C LEU A 256 -27.32 -16.82 -7.58
N GLN A 257 -27.21 -16.09 -6.46
CA GLN A 257 -27.36 -16.68 -5.12
C GLN A 257 -27.82 -15.68 -4.05
N THR A 258 -28.37 -16.21 -2.96
CA THR A 258 -28.80 -15.46 -1.76
C THR A 258 -28.38 -16.16 -0.47
N ALA A 259 -28.29 -15.41 0.63
CA ALA A 259 -28.14 -15.95 1.99
C ALA A 259 -29.08 -15.20 2.95
N GLY A 260 -30.04 -15.91 3.54
CA GLY A 260 -31.08 -15.34 4.39
C GLY A 260 -32.09 -14.42 3.69
N LEU A 261 -32.22 -14.51 2.37
CA LEU A 261 -32.98 -13.57 1.54
C LEU A 261 -33.71 -14.28 0.39
N LEU A 262 -34.91 -13.79 0.04
CA LEU A 262 -35.68 -14.18 -1.13
C LEU A 262 -35.50 -13.15 -2.25
N MET A 263 -34.83 -13.56 -3.33
CA MET A 263 -34.62 -12.77 -4.53
C MET A 263 -35.54 -13.26 -5.65
N ARG A 264 -36.33 -12.35 -6.23
CA ARG A 264 -37.09 -12.57 -7.46
C ARG A 264 -36.30 -11.97 -8.62
N VAL A 265 -36.20 -12.71 -9.73
CA VAL A 265 -35.43 -12.34 -10.92
C VAL A 265 -36.37 -12.41 -12.13
N ASP A 266 -36.58 -11.24 -12.73
CA ASP A 266 -37.54 -10.98 -13.81
C ASP A 266 -36.92 -11.39 -15.14
N SER A 267 -35.64 -11.08 -15.33
CA SER A 267 -34.85 -11.51 -16.48
C SER A 267 -33.35 -11.49 -16.20
N ILE A 268 -32.59 -12.20 -17.04
CA ILE A 268 -31.14 -12.13 -17.08
C ILE A 268 -30.63 -12.26 -18.52
N LYS A 269 -29.69 -11.38 -18.87
CA LYS A 269 -29.01 -11.35 -20.16
C LYS A 269 -27.50 -11.47 -19.94
N VAL A 270 -26.84 -12.29 -20.76
CA VAL A 270 -25.39 -12.36 -20.84
C VAL A 270 -24.99 -12.11 -22.30
N SER A 271 -24.11 -11.12 -22.53
CA SER A 271 -23.53 -10.84 -23.84
C SER A 271 -22.00 -10.86 -23.76
N GLU A 272 -21.35 -10.96 -24.92
CA GLU A 272 -19.93 -10.63 -25.04
C GLU A 272 -19.67 -9.19 -24.60
N GLN A 273 -18.47 -8.92 -24.08
CA GLN A 273 -17.96 -7.57 -23.86
C GLN A 273 -16.75 -7.38 -24.76
N LEU A 274 -16.96 -6.87 -25.98
CA LEU A 274 -15.89 -6.73 -26.97
C LEU A 274 -14.98 -5.52 -26.74
N LYS A 275 -15.52 -4.44 -26.15
CA LYS A 275 -14.74 -3.23 -25.87
C LYS A 275 -14.11 -3.31 -24.47
N PRO A 276 -12.82 -2.98 -24.31
CA PRO A 276 -12.19 -2.87 -23.00
C PRO A 276 -12.96 -1.95 -22.05
N LEU A 277 -12.95 -2.30 -20.76
CA LEU A 277 -13.36 -1.36 -19.71
C LEU A 277 -12.39 -0.16 -19.71
N PRO A 278 -12.87 1.08 -19.45
CA PRO A 278 -12.00 2.25 -19.36
C PRO A 278 -10.83 2.02 -18.40
N GLU A 279 -9.66 2.57 -18.74
CA GLU A 279 -8.47 2.51 -17.87
C GLU A 279 -8.81 2.93 -16.44
N ILE A 280 -8.26 2.23 -15.44
CA ILE A 280 -8.12 2.88 -14.14
C ILE A 280 -7.07 3.95 -14.33
N ALA A 281 -7.33 5.17 -13.85
CA ALA A 281 -6.27 6.17 -13.70
C ALA A 281 -5.23 5.63 -12.72
N THR A 282 -4.15 5.04 -13.25
CA THR A 282 -3.00 4.62 -12.47
C THR A 282 -2.18 5.86 -12.08
N PRO A 283 -1.66 5.91 -10.85
CA PRO A 283 -0.68 6.91 -10.45
C PRO A 283 0.53 6.90 -11.41
N ALA A 284 1.09 8.07 -11.71
CA ALA A 284 2.17 8.16 -12.69
C ALA A 284 3.45 7.47 -12.20
N ALA A 285 4.26 6.94 -13.13
CA ALA A 285 5.62 6.54 -12.85
C ALA A 285 6.46 7.79 -12.56
N LEU A 286 6.78 8.02 -11.28
CA LEU A 286 7.53 9.21 -10.85
C LEU A 286 9.03 9.00 -11.06
N GLN A 287 9.75 10.08 -11.41
CA GLN A 287 11.21 10.08 -11.34
C GLN A 287 11.66 9.92 -9.89
N ASP A 288 12.55 8.97 -9.63
CA ASP A 288 13.40 9.00 -8.45
C ASP A 288 14.73 9.67 -8.80
N THR A 289 15.41 10.15 -7.78
CA THR A 289 16.73 10.79 -7.73
C THR A 289 17.87 9.98 -8.32
N GLY A 290 17.66 8.70 -8.65
CA GLY A 290 18.73 7.75 -9.06
C GLY A 290 19.60 7.26 -7.90
N THR A 291 19.09 7.33 -6.66
CA THR A 291 19.77 6.83 -5.46
C THR A 291 19.67 5.31 -5.32
N ALA A 292 20.62 4.72 -4.57
CA ALA A 292 20.57 3.33 -4.10
C ALA A 292 20.28 3.24 -2.58
N ALA A 293 19.91 4.35 -1.93
CA ALA A 293 19.39 4.34 -0.56
C ALA A 293 17.97 3.77 -0.54
N ALA A 294 17.70 2.83 0.37
CA ALA A 294 16.41 2.14 0.42
C ALA A 294 15.32 3.07 0.96
N MET A 295 14.14 3.05 0.33
CA MET A 295 13.00 3.90 0.71
C MET A 295 13.35 5.39 0.82
N ALA A 296 14.15 5.89 -0.11
CA ALA A 296 14.74 7.24 -0.06
C ALA A 296 13.71 8.39 0.03
N PRO A 297 14.02 9.48 0.77
CA PRO A 297 13.10 10.60 1.01
C PRO A 297 12.50 11.22 -0.26
N THR A 298 11.19 11.47 -0.21
CA THR A 298 10.41 12.15 -1.27
C THR A 298 10.90 13.58 -1.46
N LEU A 299 11.47 13.91 -2.63
CA LEU A 299 11.78 15.30 -2.97
C LEU A 299 10.59 16.00 -3.63
N VAL A 300 10.28 17.19 -3.13
CA VAL A 300 9.25 18.12 -3.60
C VAL A 300 9.91 19.46 -3.94
N GLN A 301 9.80 19.90 -5.20
CA GLN A 301 10.38 21.15 -5.69
C GLN A 301 9.30 22.24 -5.82
N PRO A 302 9.41 23.40 -5.13
CA PRO A 302 8.64 24.60 -5.43
C PRO A 302 8.88 25.07 -6.86
N MET A 303 7.79 25.31 -7.60
CA MET A 303 7.83 25.65 -9.02
C MET A 303 7.91 27.16 -9.28
N ALA A 304 8.65 27.52 -10.33
CA ALA A 304 8.71 28.83 -11.00
C ALA A 304 8.90 28.61 -12.50
N ALA A 305 8.72 29.65 -13.34
CA ALA A 305 8.81 29.50 -14.80
C ALA A 305 10.17 28.97 -15.33
N SER A 306 11.25 29.11 -14.55
CA SER A 306 12.60 28.64 -14.86
C SER A 306 12.93 27.22 -14.37
N THR A 307 11.99 26.52 -13.71
CA THR A 307 12.27 25.25 -13.02
C THR A 307 12.38 24.05 -13.98
N ASN A 308 13.61 23.61 -14.28
CA ASN A 308 13.85 22.32 -14.94
C ASN A 308 13.67 21.15 -13.96
N LEU A 309 12.45 20.61 -13.86
CA LEU A 309 12.12 19.51 -12.96
C LEU A 309 13.00 18.26 -13.14
N ALA A 310 13.38 17.91 -14.37
CA ALA A 310 14.25 16.74 -14.63
C ALA A 310 15.64 16.92 -14.01
N ALA A 311 16.20 18.14 -14.05
CA ALA A 311 17.50 18.43 -13.43
C ALA A 311 17.46 18.39 -11.89
N THR A 312 16.30 18.63 -11.27
CA THR A 312 16.16 18.59 -9.80
C THR A 312 16.14 17.17 -9.22
N GLY A 313 15.74 16.16 -10.00
CA GLY A 313 15.45 14.83 -9.49
C GLY A 313 14.25 14.78 -8.51
N ALA A 314 13.43 15.83 -8.45
CA ALA A 314 12.28 15.88 -7.56
C ALA A 314 11.10 15.07 -8.11
N SER A 315 10.64 14.09 -7.34
CA SER A 315 9.46 13.28 -7.67
C SER A 315 8.14 14.05 -7.71
N HIS A 316 8.13 15.26 -7.13
CA HIS A 316 6.94 16.08 -6.94
C HIS A 316 7.20 17.55 -7.28
N ALA A 317 6.21 18.17 -7.91
CA ALA A 317 6.18 19.59 -8.25
C ALA A 317 5.17 20.32 -7.34
N LEU A 318 5.62 21.35 -6.61
CA LEU A 318 4.79 22.15 -5.72
C LEU A 318 4.33 23.43 -6.40
N PHE A 319 3.00 23.57 -6.53
CA PHE A 319 2.30 24.72 -7.06
C PHE A 319 1.43 25.38 -5.98
N ARG A 320 1.07 26.65 -6.17
CA ARG A 320 -0.17 27.22 -5.64
C ARG A 320 -1.30 26.92 -6.64
N ILE A 321 -2.54 26.81 -6.15
CA ILE A 321 -3.72 26.71 -7.01
C ILE A 321 -4.82 27.66 -6.52
N ASP A 322 -5.57 28.23 -7.46
CA ASP A 322 -6.70 29.13 -7.20
C ASP A 322 -8.04 28.51 -7.67
N SER A 323 -9.15 29.22 -7.47
CA SER A 323 -10.50 28.78 -7.86
C SER A 323 -10.73 28.67 -9.38
N THR A 324 -9.77 29.06 -10.21
CA THR A 324 -9.78 28.81 -11.67
C THR A 324 -9.04 27.53 -12.07
N LEU A 325 -8.44 26.82 -11.10
CA LEU A 325 -7.55 25.68 -11.30
C LEU A 325 -6.28 26.01 -12.11
N SER A 326 -5.88 27.29 -12.11
CA SER A 326 -4.58 27.74 -12.60
C SER A 326 -3.48 27.28 -11.65
N LEU A 327 -2.47 26.59 -12.17
CA LEU A 327 -1.25 26.27 -11.43
C LEU A 327 -0.34 27.50 -11.41
N ARG A 328 0.14 27.86 -10.22
CA ARG A 328 0.99 29.03 -10.03
C ARG A 328 2.26 28.72 -9.27
N SER A 329 3.27 29.55 -9.51
CA SER A 329 4.50 29.59 -8.73
C SER A 329 4.29 30.14 -7.31
N ALA A 330 5.35 30.16 -6.50
CA ALA A 330 5.36 30.83 -5.20
C ALA A 330 5.21 32.37 -5.28
N ASN A 331 5.60 33.01 -6.39
CA ASN A 331 5.41 34.46 -6.64
C ASN A 331 4.15 34.79 -7.47
N GLY A 332 3.35 33.80 -7.88
CA GLY A 332 2.04 34.00 -8.54
C GLY A 332 2.03 33.95 -10.07
N GLU A 333 3.19 33.76 -10.70
CA GLU A 333 3.34 33.46 -12.14
C GLU A 333 2.43 32.28 -12.53
N SER A 334 1.77 32.36 -13.68
CA SER A 334 0.99 31.24 -14.21
C SER A 334 1.90 30.21 -14.86
N LEU A 335 1.70 28.94 -14.51
CA LEU A 335 2.47 27.79 -15.00
C LEU A 335 1.59 26.79 -15.78
N GLY A 336 0.41 27.23 -16.22
CA GLY A 336 -0.61 26.41 -16.89
C GLY A 336 -1.80 26.09 -15.99
N SER A 337 -2.59 25.08 -16.35
CA SER A 337 -3.74 24.61 -15.58
C SER A 337 -3.54 23.19 -15.05
N LEU A 338 -4.27 22.85 -13.98
CA LEU A 338 -4.24 21.50 -13.40
C LEU A 338 -4.64 20.43 -14.43
N ALA A 339 -5.63 20.74 -15.28
CA ALA A 339 -6.09 19.82 -16.33
C ALA A 339 -4.99 19.52 -17.37
N GLN A 340 -4.23 20.54 -17.79
CA GLN A 340 -3.09 20.34 -18.71
C GLN A 340 -2.00 19.48 -18.06
N TYR A 341 -1.67 19.73 -16.79
CA TYR A 341 -0.64 18.97 -16.07
C TYR A 341 -1.05 17.51 -15.83
N LEU A 342 -2.33 17.23 -15.54
CA LEU A 342 -2.82 15.86 -15.33
C LEU A 342 -3.07 15.10 -16.65
N ALA A 343 -3.31 15.81 -17.76
CA ALA A 343 -3.47 15.20 -19.08
C ALA A 343 -2.15 14.67 -19.67
N ASP A 344 -0.99 15.21 -19.26
CA ASP A 344 0.30 14.68 -19.69
C ASP A 344 0.57 13.29 -19.09
N ARG A 345 0.42 12.26 -19.93
CA ARG A 345 0.71 10.87 -19.57
C ARG A 345 2.21 10.56 -19.48
N ASN A 346 3.08 11.46 -19.94
CA ASN A 346 4.54 11.34 -19.80
C ASN A 346 5.07 12.05 -18.55
N ARG A 347 4.19 12.64 -17.71
CA ARG A 347 4.61 13.37 -16.50
C ARG A 347 5.39 12.45 -15.55
N ALA A 348 6.67 12.75 -15.35
CA ALA A 348 7.51 12.05 -14.38
C ALA A 348 7.36 12.62 -12.94
N THR A 349 6.38 13.49 -12.68
CA THR A 349 6.17 14.10 -11.36
C THR A 349 4.69 14.13 -10.97
N ALA A 350 4.42 14.14 -9.67
CA ALA A 350 3.08 14.32 -9.10
C ALA A 350 2.91 15.73 -8.49
N PRO A 351 1.71 16.31 -8.54
CA PRO A 351 1.49 17.67 -8.06
C PRO A 351 1.24 17.70 -6.56
N VAL A 352 1.97 18.57 -5.86
CA VAL A 352 1.57 19.09 -4.56
C VAL A 352 0.90 20.43 -4.79
N LEU A 353 -0.36 20.58 -4.37
CA LEU A 353 -1.13 21.80 -4.58
C LEU A 353 -1.34 22.51 -3.24
N ARG A 354 -0.71 23.69 -3.09
CA ARG A 354 -0.98 24.57 -1.95
C ARG A 354 -2.33 25.24 -2.14
N VAL A 355 -3.28 24.90 -1.26
CA VAL A 355 -4.62 25.49 -1.20
C VAL A 355 -4.71 26.49 -0.05
N ALA A 356 -5.34 27.64 -0.31
CA ALA A 356 -5.40 28.77 0.63
C ALA A 356 -6.82 29.09 1.14
N ASP A 357 -7.85 28.68 0.40
CA ASP A 357 -9.25 29.05 0.65
C ASP A 357 -10.23 27.97 0.15
N ASP A 358 -11.49 28.10 0.58
CA ASP A 358 -12.57 27.20 0.21
C ASP A 358 -12.96 27.26 -1.28
N ALA A 359 -12.73 28.37 -1.98
CA ALA A 359 -13.09 28.50 -3.39
C ALA A 359 -12.18 27.65 -4.30
N ALA A 360 -10.89 27.56 -3.96
CA ALA A 360 -9.95 26.61 -4.57
C ALA A 360 -10.35 25.15 -4.28
N VAL A 361 -10.77 24.84 -3.04
CA VAL A 361 -11.25 23.51 -2.66
C VAL A 361 -12.55 23.14 -3.39
N ASP A 362 -13.47 24.09 -3.58
CA ASP A 362 -14.75 23.87 -4.27
C ASP A 362 -14.58 23.76 -5.79
N ALA A 363 -13.59 24.43 -6.37
CA ALA A 363 -13.18 24.21 -7.75
C ALA A 363 -12.60 22.80 -7.94
N LEU A 364 -11.68 22.38 -7.06
CA LEU A 364 -11.11 21.03 -7.05
C LEU A 364 -12.17 19.94 -6.85
N ALA A 365 -13.10 20.14 -5.91
CA ALA A 365 -14.15 19.18 -5.60
C ALA A 365 -15.16 18.99 -6.76
N ARG A 366 -15.43 20.03 -7.55
CA ARG A 366 -16.21 19.92 -8.79
C ARG A 366 -15.42 19.18 -9.88
N TYR A 367 -14.17 19.55 -10.10
CA TYR A 367 -13.30 18.89 -11.09
C TYR A 367 -13.10 17.39 -10.78
N ALA A 368 -13.05 17.02 -9.50
CA ALA A 368 -12.96 15.64 -9.01
C ALA A 368 -14.21 14.77 -9.27
N GLN A 369 -15.33 15.35 -9.70
CA GLN A 369 -16.53 14.57 -10.10
C GLN A 369 -16.33 13.89 -11.45
N GLU A 370 -15.46 14.45 -12.30
CA GLU A 370 -15.21 14.00 -13.67
C GLU A 370 -13.77 13.48 -13.89
N ASN A 371 -12.84 13.80 -12.97
CA ASN A 371 -11.40 13.54 -13.11
C ASN A 371 -10.82 12.88 -11.85
N ASP A 372 -9.95 11.88 -11.99
CA ASP A 372 -9.32 11.24 -10.83
C ASP A 372 -8.18 12.09 -10.24
N LEU A 373 -8.38 12.56 -9.00
CA LEU A 373 -7.37 13.30 -8.24
C LEU A 373 -6.60 12.44 -7.23
N SER A 374 -6.66 11.11 -7.32
CA SER A 374 -5.97 10.23 -6.34
C SER A 374 -4.45 10.37 -6.34
N ASP A 375 -3.87 10.84 -7.45
CA ASP A 375 -2.45 11.13 -7.56
C ASP A 375 -2.05 12.58 -7.22
N VAL A 376 -2.95 13.32 -6.56
CA VAL A 376 -2.72 14.70 -6.08
C VAL A 376 -2.54 14.72 -4.57
N THR A 377 -1.64 15.59 -4.08
CA THR A 377 -1.49 15.90 -2.66
C THR A 377 -1.81 17.37 -2.40
N LEU A 378 -2.79 17.67 -1.55
CA LEU A 378 -3.05 19.04 -1.10
C LEU A 378 -2.14 19.40 0.07
N LEU A 379 -1.68 20.65 0.11
CA LEU A 379 -0.84 21.22 1.16
C LEU A 379 -1.49 22.48 1.71
N SER A 380 -1.60 22.59 3.04
CA SER A 380 -2.05 23.83 3.71
C SER A 380 -1.61 23.84 5.16
N ASP A 381 -1.49 25.03 5.75
CA ASP A 381 -1.42 25.23 7.20
C ASP A 381 -2.81 25.14 7.86
N GLN A 382 -3.88 25.37 7.09
CA GLN A 382 -5.27 25.30 7.55
C GLN A 382 -5.78 23.86 7.68
N VAL A 383 -5.68 23.31 8.89
CA VAL A 383 -6.19 21.98 9.29
C VAL A 383 -7.67 21.76 8.90
N SER A 384 -8.53 22.75 9.12
CA SER A 384 -9.97 22.69 8.79
C SER A 384 -10.22 22.64 7.28
N LEU A 385 -9.48 23.42 6.49
CA LEU A 385 -9.58 23.46 5.03
C LEU A 385 -9.20 22.10 4.43
N LEU A 386 -8.12 21.49 4.92
CA LEU A 386 -7.71 20.14 4.52
C LEU A 386 -8.73 19.08 4.94
N ALA A 387 -9.27 19.14 6.15
CA ALA A 387 -10.32 18.23 6.62
C ALA A 387 -11.59 18.30 5.75
N ARG A 388 -12.00 19.52 5.34
CA ARG A 388 -13.11 19.75 4.42
C ARG A 388 -12.79 19.21 3.02
N ALA A 389 -11.63 19.53 2.46
CA ALA A 389 -11.19 19.03 1.16
C ALA A 389 -11.13 17.49 1.12
N ARG A 390 -10.62 16.85 2.18
CA ARG A 390 -10.59 15.38 2.36
C ARG A 390 -11.96 14.75 2.63
N THR A 391 -12.98 15.55 2.94
CA THR A 391 -14.38 15.09 3.06
C THR A 391 -15.09 15.19 1.71
N LEU A 392 -14.84 16.25 0.94
CA LEU A 392 -15.36 16.43 -0.43
C LEU A 392 -14.67 15.53 -1.46
N MET A 393 -13.39 15.21 -1.26
CA MET A 393 -12.56 14.40 -2.15
C MET A 393 -11.85 13.27 -1.38
N PRO A 394 -12.55 12.17 -1.00
CA PRO A 394 -11.99 11.13 -0.13
C PRO A 394 -10.76 10.38 -0.66
N MET A 395 -10.45 10.48 -1.96
CA MET A 395 -9.28 9.86 -2.61
C MET A 395 -8.03 10.77 -2.68
N VAL A 396 -8.20 12.09 -2.51
CA VAL A 396 -7.10 13.07 -2.57
C VAL A 396 -6.22 12.97 -1.33
N ARG A 397 -4.90 13.07 -1.47
CA ARG A 397 -3.96 13.05 -0.34
C ARG A 397 -3.87 14.43 0.32
N ALA A 398 -3.52 14.48 1.61
CA ALA A 398 -3.29 15.75 2.33
C ALA A 398 -1.98 15.75 3.12
N ALA A 399 -1.40 16.94 3.21
CA ALA A 399 -0.21 17.30 3.97
C ALA A 399 -0.47 18.59 4.77
N VAL A 400 -0.16 18.59 6.07
CA VAL A 400 -0.23 19.81 6.90
C VAL A 400 1.13 20.51 6.90
N ASP A 401 1.13 21.82 6.67
CA ASP A 401 2.33 22.64 6.62
C ASP A 401 2.57 23.35 7.96
N PHE A 402 3.63 22.96 8.67
CA PHE A 402 4.06 23.58 9.92
C PHE A 402 5.32 24.44 9.72
N SER A 403 5.80 24.63 8.49
CA SER A 403 7.06 25.34 8.22
C SER A 403 7.04 26.81 8.70
N GLY A 404 5.89 27.48 8.59
CA GLY A 404 5.65 28.83 9.10
C GLY A 404 5.13 28.91 10.54
N SER A 405 5.02 27.79 11.27
CA SER A 405 4.27 27.72 12.55
C SER A 405 4.87 28.55 13.70
N GLY A 406 6.16 28.88 13.66
CA GLY A 406 6.85 29.81 14.56
C GLY A 406 6.96 29.42 16.05
N LEU A 407 6.14 28.47 16.52
CA LEU A 407 5.92 28.16 17.94
C LEU A 407 6.25 26.72 18.33
N LEU A 408 6.64 25.88 17.36
CA LEU A 408 6.88 24.45 17.58
C LEU A 408 8.38 24.14 17.78
N ASP A 409 8.67 23.49 18.90
CA ASP A 409 10.01 23.01 19.27
C ASP A 409 10.09 21.47 19.18
N ALA A 410 11.19 20.88 19.64
CA ALA A 410 11.40 19.44 19.63
C ALA A 410 10.70 18.67 20.77
N SER A 411 9.86 19.32 21.59
CA SER A 411 9.20 18.70 22.74
C SER A 411 8.10 17.71 22.36
N THR A 412 7.78 16.80 23.26
CA THR A 412 6.63 15.88 23.13
C THR A 412 5.30 16.63 22.98
N GLN A 413 5.17 17.83 23.56
CA GLN A 413 3.98 18.67 23.38
C GLN A 413 3.85 19.16 21.93
N SER A 414 4.93 19.69 21.35
CA SER A 414 4.95 20.12 19.93
C SER A 414 4.78 18.94 18.98
N VAL A 415 5.36 17.77 19.28
CA VAL A 415 5.11 16.52 18.53
C VAL A 415 3.63 16.15 18.56
N MET A 416 2.97 16.17 19.73
CA MET A 416 1.55 15.83 19.83
C MET A 416 0.62 16.89 19.21
N GLN A 417 1.03 18.15 19.16
CA GLN A 417 0.35 19.18 18.37
C GLN A 417 0.41 18.84 16.86
N VAL A 418 1.58 18.45 16.34
CA VAL A 418 1.73 18.00 14.94
C VAL A 418 0.90 16.75 14.65
N VAL A 419 0.96 15.72 15.50
CA VAL A 419 0.17 14.47 15.36
C VAL A 419 -1.33 14.79 15.35
N SER A 420 -1.80 15.57 16.32
CA SER A 420 -3.21 15.95 16.47
C SER A 420 -3.72 16.74 15.27
N ALA A 421 -2.97 17.76 14.82
CA ALA A 421 -3.34 18.57 13.67
C ALA A 421 -3.32 17.77 12.35
N THR A 422 -2.35 16.88 12.17
CA THR A 422 -2.23 16.04 10.96
C THR A 422 -3.39 15.05 10.85
N ASN A 423 -3.74 14.34 11.94
CA ASN A 423 -4.89 13.43 11.95
C ASN A 423 -6.22 14.20 11.81
N LYS A 424 -6.39 15.35 12.46
CA LYS A 424 -7.58 16.22 12.32
C LYS A 424 -7.77 16.76 10.90
N ALA A 425 -6.68 17.04 10.18
CA ALA A 425 -6.70 17.41 8.77
C ALA A 425 -7.04 16.23 7.81
N ARG A 426 -7.27 15.02 8.35
CA ARG A 426 -7.36 13.75 7.60
C ARG A 426 -6.13 13.51 6.70
N ALA A 427 -4.97 13.98 7.15
CA ALA A 427 -3.67 13.85 6.49
C ALA A 427 -2.80 12.75 7.14
N LYS A 428 -1.68 12.42 6.50
CA LYS A 428 -0.57 11.68 7.14
C LYS A 428 0.79 12.37 6.98
N ILE A 429 0.92 13.29 6.04
CA ILE A 429 2.14 14.04 5.83
C ILE A 429 2.14 15.28 6.73
N ALA A 430 3.23 15.49 7.46
CA ALA A 430 3.48 16.72 8.22
C ALA A 430 4.77 17.36 7.71
N VAL A 431 4.71 18.58 7.18
CA VAL A 431 5.89 19.34 6.75
C VAL A 431 6.41 20.15 7.93
N LEU A 432 7.48 19.66 8.55
CA LEU A 432 8.07 20.18 9.77
C LEU A 432 8.91 21.45 9.52
N PRO A 433 8.94 22.40 10.48
CA PRO A 433 9.94 23.46 10.48
C PRO A 433 11.33 22.91 10.84
N PRO A 434 12.43 23.64 10.54
CA PRO A 434 13.79 23.22 10.87
C PRO A 434 14.00 22.90 12.36
N ALA A 435 13.34 23.61 13.29
CA ALA A 435 13.44 23.39 14.73
C ALA A 435 13.03 21.96 15.18
N MET A 436 12.03 21.37 14.50
CA MET A 436 11.55 20.00 14.72
C MET A 436 12.28 18.95 13.87
N THR A 437 13.15 19.37 12.96
CA THR A 437 13.85 18.48 12.02
C THR A 437 15.08 17.87 12.71
N GLN A 438 14.81 16.99 13.67
CA GLN A 438 15.80 16.29 14.50
C GLN A 438 15.48 14.79 14.55
N ARG A 439 16.52 13.94 14.56
CA ARG A 439 16.36 12.47 14.48
C ARG A 439 15.39 11.88 15.52
N ALA A 440 15.47 12.33 16.78
CA ALA A 440 14.58 11.86 17.84
C ALA A 440 13.11 12.26 17.59
N THR A 441 12.86 13.53 17.26
CA THR A 441 11.53 14.09 16.95
C THR A 441 10.90 13.41 15.72
N VAL A 442 11.69 13.20 14.67
CA VAL A 442 11.28 12.48 13.45
C VAL A 442 10.96 11.02 13.74
N ALA A 443 11.78 10.34 14.55
CA ALA A 443 11.51 8.95 14.97
C ALA A 443 10.24 8.84 15.85
N GLN A 444 9.98 9.80 16.75
CA GLN A 444 8.74 9.81 17.54
C GLN A 444 7.50 9.97 16.64
N LEU A 445 7.53 10.90 15.69
CA LEU A 445 6.46 11.10 14.70
C LEU A 445 6.21 9.85 13.86
N GLN A 446 7.27 9.18 13.39
CA GLN A 446 7.16 7.95 12.60
C GLN A 446 6.54 6.79 13.39
N ARG A 447 6.88 6.65 14.68
CA ARG A 447 6.27 5.65 15.58
C ARG A 447 4.81 5.92 15.87
N LEU A 448 4.41 7.19 15.86
CA LEU A 448 3.01 7.64 15.91
C LEU A 448 2.35 7.71 14.51
N LEU A 449 2.87 6.94 13.54
CA LEU A 449 2.34 6.77 12.18
C LEU A 449 2.25 8.06 11.34
N ILE A 450 3.01 9.12 11.68
CA ILE A 450 3.08 10.36 10.89
C ILE A 450 4.26 10.30 9.90
N THR A 451 3.97 10.63 8.65
CA THR A 451 4.93 10.75 7.55
C THR A 451 5.63 12.12 7.63
N ALA A 452 6.71 12.20 8.40
CA ALA A 452 7.46 13.44 8.61
C ALA A 452 8.21 13.88 7.34
N TRP A 453 7.88 15.06 6.80
CA TRP A 453 8.66 15.76 5.77
C TRP A 453 9.35 16.98 6.39
N ALA A 454 10.49 17.41 5.87
CA ALA A 454 11.13 18.67 6.29
C ALA A 454 10.87 19.79 5.28
N ALA A 455 10.58 21.01 5.75
CA ALA A 455 10.83 22.21 4.94
C ALA A 455 12.32 22.59 5.05
N SER A 456 13.00 22.78 3.91
CA SER A 456 14.43 23.07 3.89
C SER A 456 14.82 24.12 2.86
N SER A 457 15.60 25.10 3.31
CA SER A 457 16.29 26.11 2.50
C SER A 457 17.75 25.73 2.17
N ALA A 458 18.14 24.46 2.34
CA ALA A 458 19.50 23.99 2.14
C ALA A 458 19.96 24.19 0.68
N THR A 459 21.19 24.64 0.50
CA THR A 459 21.79 24.90 -0.83
C THR A 459 23.16 24.22 -1.02
N THR A 460 23.79 23.77 0.06
CA THR A 460 25.04 23.00 0.05
C THR A 460 24.79 21.50 0.27
N PRO A 461 25.64 20.61 -0.26
CA PRO A 461 25.56 19.17 0.02
C PRO A 461 25.59 18.86 1.52
N THR A 462 26.35 19.63 2.30
CA THR A 462 26.46 19.50 3.76
C THR A 462 25.12 19.75 4.47
N GLU A 463 24.43 20.85 4.19
CA GLU A 463 23.12 21.16 4.78
C GLU A 463 22.07 20.11 4.38
N ALA A 464 22.02 19.74 3.10
CA ALA A 464 21.09 18.74 2.61
C ALA A 464 21.34 17.37 3.28
N ALA A 465 22.60 16.99 3.46
CA ALA A 465 22.96 15.77 4.17
C ALA A 465 22.65 15.83 5.68
N GLN A 466 22.77 16.99 6.33
CA GLN A 466 22.30 17.18 7.71
C GLN A 466 20.79 16.93 7.83
N VAL A 467 19.98 17.44 6.89
CA VAL A 467 18.53 17.19 6.85
C VAL A 467 18.23 15.71 6.55
N LEU A 468 18.86 15.11 5.53
CA LEU A 468 18.65 13.70 5.16
C LEU A 468 18.99 12.73 6.32
N THR A 469 20.06 12.99 7.07
CA THR A 469 20.49 12.15 8.21
C THR A 469 19.61 12.27 9.45
N THR A 470 18.57 13.12 9.44
CA THR A 470 17.49 13.07 10.45
C THR A 470 16.48 11.94 10.21
N GLY A 471 16.43 11.36 9.01
CA GLY A 471 15.54 10.25 8.68
C GLY A 471 14.13 10.64 8.23
N VAL A 472 13.88 11.89 7.81
CA VAL A 472 12.59 12.35 7.27
C VAL A 472 12.15 11.59 6.00
N ASN A 473 10.85 11.33 5.86
CA ASN A 473 10.23 10.62 4.74
C ASN A 473 10.16 11.47 3.44
N GLY A 474 10.43 12.77 3.54
CA GLY A 474 10.48 13.68 2.40
C GLY A 474 11.05 15.06 2.75
N VAL A 475 11.31 15.86 1.73
CA VAL A 475 11.81 17.23 1.84
C VAL A 475 11.10 18.13 0.84
N LEU A 476 10.48 19.19 1.33
CA LEU A 476 10.10 20.37 0.57
C LEU A 476 11.35 21.25 0.49
N ALA A 477 12.10 21.10 -0.61
CA ALA A 477 13.45 21.64 -0.77
C ALA A 477 13.43 22.86 -1.70
N SER A 478 14.11 23.95 -1.33
CA SER A 478 14.35 25.08 -2.23
C SER A 478 15.13 24.67 -3.49
N ASP A 479 16.16 23.84 -3.31
CA ASP A 479 16.95 23.23 -4.39
C ASP A 479 16.93 21.70 -4.23
N GLY A 480 16.03 21.03 -4.96
CA GLY A 480 15.99 19.56 -5.01
C GLY A 480 17.24 18.92 -5.61
N ALA A 481 17.95 19.62 -6.50
CA ALA A 481 19.15 19.09 -7.16
C ALA A 481 20.29 18.85 -6.15
N VAL A 482 20.44 19.68 -5.12
CA VAL A 482 21.42 19.48 -4.03
C VAL A 482 21.13 18.17 -3.29
N PHE A 483 19.88 17.94 -2.90
CA PHE A 483 19.47 16.70 -2.22
C PHE A 483 19.66 15.48 -3.14
N ALA A 484 19.31 15.58 -4.42
CA ALA A 484 19.53 14.53 -5.40
C ALA A 484 21.03 14.28 -5.67
N ARG A 485 21.92 15.28 -5.57
CA ARG A 485 23.38 15.07 -5.61
C ARG A 485 23.86 14.25 -4.41
N VAL A 486 23.42 14.58 -3.19
CA VAL A 486 23.78 13.84 -1.98
C VAL A 486 23.26 12.40 -2.04
N MET A 487 21.97 12.19 -2.37
CA MET A 487 21.39 10.85 -2.37
C MET A 487 21.99 9.92 -3.44
N ARG A 488 22.45 10.44 -4.58
CA ARG A 488 23.23 9.67 -5.57
C ARG A 488 24.64 9.26 -5.12
N LYS A 489 25.13 9.79 -3.98
CA LYS A 489 26.38 9.36 -3.34
C LYS A 489 26.18 8.33 -2.23
N LEU A 490 24.93 8.07 -1.81
CA LEU A 490 24.65 7.09 -0.75
C LEU A 490 24.86 5.66 -1.27
N PRO A 491 25.59 4.79 -0.54
CA PRO A 491 25.78 3.39 -0.91
C PRO A 491 24.47 2.60 -1.04
N ALA A 492 24.51 1.50 -1.79
CA ALA A 492 23.39 0.58 -1.92
C ALA A 492 22.92 0.02 -0.56
N ASN A 493 21.59 0.05 -0.37
CA ASN A 493 20.86 -0.26 0.86
C ASN A 493 21.18 0.69 2.04
N THR A 494 21.44 1.97 1.78
CA THR A 494 21.55 2.98 2.86
C THR A 494 20.20 3.24 3.52
N LEU A 495 20.16 3.08 4.84
CA LEU A 495 19.04 3.37 5.72
C LEU A 495 19.25 4.73 6.41
N LEU A 496 18.55 5.76 5.93
CA LEU A 496 18.52 7.08 6.59
C LEU A 496 17.66 7.07 7.86
N ARG A 497 16.72 6.12 7.96
CA ARG A 497 15.85 5.80 9.10
C ARG A 497 15.91 4.29 9.34
N LYS A 498 15.78 3.83 10.58
CA LYS A 498 15.66 2.38 10.87
C LYS A 498 14.24 1.89 10.60
N PRO A 499 14.05 0.65 10.09
CA PRO A 499 12.81 -0.09 10.27
C PRO A 499 12.47 -0.22 11.76
N LEU A 500 11.23 0.07 12.14
CA LEU A 500 10.77 -0.11 13.52
C LEU A 500 10.44 -1.58 13.77
N VAL A 501 10.88 -2.12 14.91
CA VAL A 501 10.60 -3.51 15.29
C VAL A 501 9.31 -3.54 16.12
N ILE A 502 8.28 -4.20 15.61
CA ILE A 502 7.00 -4.37 16.30
C ILE A 502 6.89 -5.79 16.84
N GLY A 503 6.87 -5.92 18.16
CA GLY A 503 6.59 -7.17 18.85
C GLY A 503 5.11 -7.52 18.75
N HIS A 504 4.79 -8.46 17.87
CA HIS A 504 3.44 -9.01 17.69
C HIS A 504 2.99 -9.70 18.97
N ARG A 505 1.90 -9.21 19.57
CA ARG A 505 1.35 -9.68 20.85
C ARG A 505 2.37 -9.71 21.98
N GLY A 506 3.41 -8.86 21.90
CA GLY A 506 4.64 -8.98 22.67
C GLY A 506 5.74 -9.76 21.93
N MET A 507 6.20 -10.88 22.50
CA MET A 507 7.24 -11.73 21.92
C MET A 507 7.01 -13.19 22.36
N PRO A 508 5.98 -13.86 21.80
CA PRO A 508 5.58 -15.20 22.24
C PRO A 508 6.70 -16.22 22.06
N GLN A 509 7.52 -16.10 21.01
CA GLN A 509 8.65 -16.99 20.73
C GLN A 509 9.80 -16.85 21.75
N GLY A 510 9.81 -15.80 22.58
CA GLY A 510 10.73 -15.63 23.69
C GLY A 510 10.16 -15.99 25.07
N THR A 511 8.85 -16.27 25.19
CA THR A 511 8.17 -16.39 26.50
C THR A 511 7.15 -17.51 26.63
N GLY A 512 6.76 -18.15 25.52
CA GLY A 512 5.75 -19.21 25.45
C GLY A 512 4.30 -18.74 25.41
N ASP A 513 4.00 -17.47 25.72
CA ASP A 513 2.64 -16.91 25.67
C ASP A 513 2.57 -15.65 24.79
N GLU A 514 1.53 -15.56 23.97
CA GLU A 514 1.11 -14.30 23.33
C GLU A 514 0.28 -13.45 24.30
N ASN A 515 0.23 -12.13 24.09
CA ASN A 515 -0.68 -11.21 24.78
C ASN A 515 -0.62 -11.25 26.33
N THR A 516 0.56 -11.54 26.88
CA THR A 516 0.83 -11.39 28.32
C THR A 516 1.80 -10.25 28.57
N LEU A 517 1.68 -9.59 29.73
CA LEU A 517 2.57 -8.49 30.10
C LEU A 517 4.05 -8.90 30.11
N ALA A 518 4.36 -10.16 30.48
CA ALA A 518 5.69 -10.72 30.38
C ALA A 518 6.20 -10.83 28.93
N SER A 519 5.33 -11.18 27.98
CA SER A 519 5.63 -11.22 26.55
C SER A 519 5.94 -9.83 25.99
N ALA A 520 5.13 -8.82 26.36
CA ALA A 520 5.39 -7.42 26.03
C ALA A 520 6.70 -6.90 26.64
N GLN A 521 6.97 -7.22 27.92
CA GLN A 521 8.21 -6.83 28.60
C GLN A 521 9.45 -7.48 27.94
N ALA A 522 9.34 -8.75 27.53
CA ALA A 522 10.40 -9.44 26.81
C ALA A 522 10.65 -8.87 25.41
N ALA A 523 9.60 -8.47 24.68
CA ALA A 523 9.72 -7.76 23.40
C ALA A 523 10.53 -6.47 23.55
N VAL A 524 10.17 -5.65 24.54
CA VAL A 524 10.85 -4.37 24.83
C VAL A 524 12.29 -4.59 25.32
N ALA A 525 12.55 -5.64 26.13
CA ALA A 525 13.90 -6.02 26.53
C ALA A 525 14.76 -6.52 25.36
N ALA A 526 14.14 -7.13 24.34
CA ALA A 526 14.77 -7.50 23.08
C ALA A 526 14.94 -6.33 22.09
N GLY A 527 14.49 -5.12 22.45
CA GLY A 527 14.63 -3.91 21.65
C GLY A 527 13.45 -3.61 20.72
N ALA A 528 12.26 -4.16 20.94
CA ALA A 528 11.08 -3.75 20.17
C ALA A 528 10.77 -2.24 20.36
N ASP A 529 10.54 -1.52 19.26
CA ASP A 529 10.06 -0.14 19.27
C ASP A 529 8.56 -0.05 19.60
N VAL A 530 7.82 -1.11 19.30
CA VAL A 530 6.37 -1.16 19.44
C VAL A 530 5.96 -2.47 20.08
N VAL A 531 4.99 -2.41 20.99
CA VAL A 531 4.23 -3.58 21.44
C VAL A 531 2.88 -3.54 20.75
N GLU A 532 2.66 -4.48 19.83
CA GLU A 532 1.34 -4.73 19.28
C GLU A 532 0.53 -5.54 20.31
N ASN A 533 -0.75 -5.21 20.45
CA ASN A 533 -1.67 -5.82 21.40
C ASN A 533 -3.12 -5.77 20.90
N ASP A 534 -3.78 -6.93 20.96
CA ASP A 534 -5.17 -7.13 20.53
C ASP A 534 -6.17 -6.77 21.64
N ILE A 535 -7.19 -5.92 21.43
CA ILE A 535 -8.16 -5.57 22.48
C ILE A 535 -9.61 -5.99 22.22
N TYR A 536 -10.24 -6.49 23.28
CA TYR A 536 -11.68 -6.73 23.41
C TYR A 536 -12.26 -6.00 24.62
N LEU A 537 -13.58 -5.77 24.61
CA LEU A 537 -14.32 -5.09 25.68
C LEU A 537 -15.14 -6.11 26.48
N THR A 538 -14.89 -6.24 27.77
CA THR A 538 -15.66 -7.12 28.65
C THR A 538 -17.13 -6.69 28.78
N SER A 539 -17.98 -7.58 29.31
CA SER A 539 -19.40 -7.28 29.57
C SER A 539 -19.57 -6.04 30.48
N ASP A 540 -18.70 -5.92 31.49
CA ASP A 540 -18.56 -4.82 32.47
C ASP A 540 -17.63 -3.67 32.02
N LYS A 541 -17.28 -3.62 30.73
CA LYS A 541 -16.66 -2.47 30.02
C LYS A 541 -15.20 -2.15 30.34
N HIS A 542 -14.38 -3.14 30.66
CA HIS A 542 -12.93 -3.03 30.71
C HIS A 542 -12.27 -3.50 29.41
N LEU A 543 -11.16 -2.88 29.00
CA LEU A 543 -10.33 -3.38 27.90
C LEU A 543 -9.36 -4.46 28.38
N VAL A 544 -9.49 -5.63 27.79
CA VAL A 544 -8.66 -6.82 28.06
C VAL A 544 -7.95 -7.26 26.78
N ILE A 545 -6.71 -7.72 26.94
CA ILE A 545 -5.82 -8.01 25.81
C ILE A 545 -5.90 -9.51 25.47
N MET A 546 -6.39 -9.81 24.28
CA MET A 546 -6.55 -11.18 23.77
C MET A 546 -6.74 -11.19 22.25
N HIS A 547 -6.09 -12.11 21.54
CA HIS A 547 -6.17 -12.16 20.08
C HIS A 547 -7.52 -12.66 19.54
N ASP A 548 -8.05 -13.69 20.17
CA ASP A 548 -9.25 -14.41 19.74
C ASP A 548 -10.49 -13.84 20.44
N ASP A 549 -11.67 -14.03 19.85
CA ASP A 549 -12.94 -13.63 20.47
C ASP A 549 -13.43 -14.62 21.56
N THR A 550 -12.67 -15.68 21.78
CA THR A 550 -12.90 -16.79 22.70
C THR A 550 -11.61 -17.13 23.46
N VAL A 551 -11.73 -17.46 24.73
CA VAL A 551 -10.55 -17.64 25.62
C VAL A 551 -9.89 -19.02 25.47
N ASP A 552 -10.56 -19.92 24.75
CA ASP A 552 -10.32 -21.35 24.69
C ASP A 552 -8.94 -21.74 24.16
N ARG A 553 -8.37 -21.02 23.19
CA ARG A 553 -7.08 -21.40 22.57
C ARG A 553 -5.93 -21.25 23.55
N THR A 554 -5.79 -20.08 24.17
CA THR A 554 -4.61 -19.67 24.93
C THR A 554 -4.74 -19.86 26.44
N THR A 555 -5.96 -19.94 26.98
CA THR A 555 -6.20 -20.05 28.44
C THR A 555 -6.73 -21.41 28.87
N ASN A 556 -6.86 -21.61 30.19
CA ASN A 556 -7.52 -22.74 30.84
C ASN A 556 -9.07 -22.63 30.88
N GLY A 557 -9.66 -21.53 30.40
CA GLY A 557 -11.12 -21.33 30.37
C GLY A 557 -11.77 -21.71 29.04
N THR A 558 -13.05 -21.39 28.91
CA THR A 558 -13.85 -21.52 27.68
C THR A 558 -14.88 -20.40 27.58
N GLY A 559 -15.22 -19.97 26.36
CA GLY A 559 -16.29 -19.02 26.07
C GLY A 559 -15.80 -17.67 25.55
N ARG A 560 -16.77 -16.81 25.16
CA ARG A 560 -16.49 -15.53 24.50
C ARG A 560 -15.98 -14.47 25.48
N ILE A 561 -14.89 -13.80 25.12
CA ILE A 561 -14.25 -12.79 25.99
C ILE A 561 -15.18 -11.61 26.33
N GLU A 562 -15.97 -11.14 25.35
CA GLU A 562 -16.95 -10.04 25.55
C GLU A 562 -18.18 -10.45 26.39
N SER A 563 -18.35 -11.74 26.67
CA SER A 563 -19.42 -12.27 27.53
C SER A 563 -18.96 -12.49 28.98
N MET A 564 -17.68 -12.25 29.29
CA MET A 564 -17.13 -12.33 30.64
C MET A 564 -17.09 -10.96 31.31
N THR A 565 -17.07 -10.94 32.64
CA THR A 565 -16.67 -9.78 33.47
C THR A 565 -15.15 -9.74 33.62
N LEU A 566 -14.56 -8.58 33.93
CA LEU A 566 -13.11 -8.49 34.21
C LEU A 566 -12.70 -9.43 35.35
N ALA A 567 -13.55 -9.60 36.37
CA ALA A 567 -13.32 -10.54 37.47
C ALA A 567 -13.20 -12.00 36.99
N GLN A 568 -14.00 -12.42 36.01
CA GLN A 568 -13.88 -13.74 35.38
C GLN A 568 -12.64 -13.84 34.48
N VAL A 569 -12.36 -12.80 33.68
CA VAL A 569 -11.15 -12.76 32.84
C VAL A 569 -9.87 -12.85 33.67
N LYS A 570 -9.83 -12.21 34.85
CA LYS A 570 -8.70 -12.29 35.78
C LYS A 570 -8.55 -13.63 36.52
N GLN A 571 -9.55 -14.52 36.48
CA GLN A 571 -9.40 -15.91 36.95
C GLN A 571 -8.76 -16.83 35.90
N LEU A 572 -8.74 -16.43 34.62
CA LEU A 572 -8.11 -17.19 33.54
C LEU A 572 -6.59 -17.25 33.70
N ARG A 573 -6.00 -18.35 33.26
CA ARG A 573 -4.54 -18.56 33.25
C ARG A 573 -4.09 -19.08 31.88
N THR A 574 -2.99 -18.55 31.36
CA THR A 574 -2.41 -19.03 30.10
C THR A 574 -1.92 -20.47 30.20
N LYS A 575 -2.07 -21.24 29.12
CA LYS A 575 -1.74 -22.67 29.08
C LYS A 575 -0.25 -22.98 29.19
N VAL A 576 0.64 -22.06 28.81
CA VAL A 576 2.09 -22.30 28.83
C VAL A 576 2.73 -21.66 30.05
N GLY A 577 2.52 -20.36 30.28
CA GLY A 577 3.15 -19.64 31.38
C GLY A 577 2.37 -19.57 32.70
N ASN A 578 1.12 -20.06 32.76
CA ASN A 578 0.20 -19.88 33.89
C ASN A 578 0.03 -18.39 34.30
N ARG A 579 0.03 -17.50 33.31
CA ARG A 579 -0.01 -16.02 33.47
C ARG A 579 -1.45 -15.53 33.42
N GLU A 580 -1.72 -14.38 34.03
CA GLU A 580 -3.03 -13.73 33.90
C GLU A 580 -3.25 -13.14 32.49
N VAL A 581 -4.52 -13.01 32.10
CA VAL A 581 -4.90 -12.12 31.00
C VAL A 581 -4.74 -10.66 31.47
N PRO A 582 -4.00 -9.80 30.75
CA PRO A 582 -3.80 -8.40 31.14
C PRO A 582 -4.90 -7.48 30.59
N THR A 583 -5.10 -6.38 31.29
CA THR A 583 -5.85 -5.20 30.83
C THR A 583 -4.94 -4.25 30.03
N LEU A 584 -5.55 -3.37 29.25
CA LEU A 584 -4.81 -2.31 28.55
C LEU A 584 -4.16 -1.31 29.54
N GLN A 585 -4.79 -1.04 30.68
CA GLN A 585 -4.21 -0.24 31.78
C GLN A 585 -2.93 -0.83 32.37
N GLU A 586 -2.83 -2.16 32.52
CA GLU A 586 -1.59 -2.81 32.99
C GLU A 586 -0.45 -2.65 31.97
N TYR A 587 -0.75 -2.69 30.67
CA TYR A 587 0.21 -2.40 29.60
C TYR A 587 0.65 -0.93 29.65
N PHE A 588 -0.28 0.02 29.66
CA PHE A 588 0.06 1.45 29.79
C PHE A 588 0.91 1.72 31.04
N SER A 589 0.56 1.15 32.19
CA SER A 589 1.30 1.32 33.45
C SER A 589 2.75 0.81 33.38
N ALA A 590 3.01 -0.26 32.62
CA ALA A 590 4.34 -0.85 32.48
C ALA A 590 5.27 -0.16 31.45
N PHE A 591 4.69 0.64 30.54
CA PHE A 591 5.44 1.29 29.46
C PHE A 591 5.35 2.82 29.43
N LYS A 592 4.52 3.44 30.29
CA LYS A 592 4.39 4.91 30.39
C LYS A 592 5.75 5.61 30.61
N GLY A 593 5.99 6.67 29.86
CA GLY A 593 7.23 7.48 29.91
C GLY A 593 8.46 6.81 29.31
N ARG A 594 8.35 5.57 28.80
CA ARG A 594 9.41 4.90 28.03
C ARG A 594 9.22 5.23 26.54
N PRO A 595 10.30 5.29 25.74
CA PRO A 595 10.17 5.42 24.29
C PRO A 595 9.71 4.08 23.70
N ILE A 596 8.41 3.76 23.85
CA ILE A 596 7.69 2.56 23.38
C ILE A 596 6.28 3.00 22.96
N THR A 597 5.79 2.44 21.85
CA THR A 597 4.43 2.72 21.33
C THR A 597 3.57 1.46 21.38
N HIS A 598 2.30 1.62 21.69
CA HIS A 598 1.27 0.59 21.59
C HIS A 598 0.60 0.66 20.23
N PHE A 599 0.68 -0.42 19.45
CA PHE A 599 -0.21 -0.65 18.31
C PHE A 599 -1.39 -1.45 18.84
N ILE A 600 -2.56 -0.82 18.94
CA ILE A 600 -3.73 -1.36 19.63
C ILE A 600 -4.71 -1.88 18.57
N GLU A 601 -4.88 -3.20 18.44
CA GLU A 601 -5.81 -3.75 17.45
C GLU A 601 -7.26 -3.77 17.94
N LEU A 602 -8.12 -3.03 17.23
CA LEU A 602 -9.56 -2.97 17.45
C LEU A 602 -10.22 -4.21 16.83
N LYS A 603 -10.21 -5.33 17.56
CA LYS A 603 -10.64 -6.65 17.05
C LYS A 603 -12.15 -6.84 16.94
N SER A 604 -12.92 -6.30 17.88
CA SER A 604 -14.39 -6.46 17.90
C SER A 604 -15.09 -5.37 17.07
N SER A 605 -16.27 -5.68 16.51
CA SER A 605 -17.19 -4.69 15.91
C SER A 605 -17.98 -3.88 16.95
N ASN A 606 -17.91 -4.28 18.22
CA ASN A 606 -18.55 -3.68 19.38
C ASN A 606 -18.35 -2.15 19.43
N THR A 607 -19.46 -1.42 19.42
CA THR A 607 -19.47 0.04 19.26
C THR A 607 -18.89 0.81 20.46
N GLY A 608 -18.87 0.18 21.64
CA GLY A 608 -18.28 0.76 22.85
C GLY A 608 -16.74 0.73 22.89
N LEU A 609 -16.09 -0.11 22.07
CA LEU A 609 -14.65 -0.39 22.15
C LEU A 609 -13.79 0.89 22.06
N VAL A 610 -14.06 1.74 21.06
CA VAL A 610 -13.34 3.00 20.83
C VAL A 610 -13.62 4.04 21.92
N ALA A 611 -14.85 4.11 22.43
CA ALA A 611 -15.22 5.03 23.50
C ALA A 611 -14.51 4.67 24.81
N GLN A 612 -14.38 3.38 25.13
CA GLN A 612 -13.60 2.93 26.28
C GLN A 612 -12.10 3.12 26.06
N LEU A 613 -11.57 2.89 24.85
CA LEU A 613 -10.17 3.18 24.54
C LEU A 613 -9.84 4.67 24.77
N LYS A 614 -10.74 5.59 24.45
CA LYS A 614 -10.59 7.01 24.81
C LYS A 614 -10.48 7.18 26.33
N ASN A 615 -11.42 6.63 27.09
CA ASN A 615 -11.42 6.75 28.55
C ASN A 615 -10.12 6.24 29.17
N GLU A 616 -9.62 5.10 28.67
CA GLU A 616 -8.40 4.48 29.20
C GLU A 616 -7.12 5.22 28.80
N LEU A 617 -7.03 5.74 27.57
CA LEU A 617 -5.94 6.64 27.14
C LEU A 617 -5.92 7.96 27.92
N ASP A 618 -7.09 8.51 28.24
CA ASP A 618 -7.25 9.75 28.99
C ASP A 618 -6.86 9.57 30.47
N ALA A 619 -7.30 8.47 31.09
CA ALA A 619 -6.96 8.13 32.48
C ALA A 619 -5.48 7.75 32.64
N ALA A 620 -4.91 7.00 31.69
CA ALA A 620 -3.50 6.62 31.70
C ALA A 620 -2.58 7.78 31.32
N GLY A 621 -3.04 8.73 30.49
CA GLY A 621 -2.21 9.80 29.95
C GLY A 621 -1.08 9.27 29.07
N THR A 622 -1.42 8.41 28.10
CA THR A 622 -0.50 7.68 27.20
C THR A 622 -0.81 7.90 25.71
N ARG A 623 -1.53 8.98 25.37
CA ARG A 623 -1.89 9.37 23.98
C ARG A 623 -0.67 9.58 23.07
N ASP A 624 0.47 9.94 23.64
CA ASP A 624 1.79 10.09 23.00
C ASP A 624 2.55 8.77 22.81
N GLN A 625 1.95 7.67 23.25
CA GLN A 625 2.49 6.31 23.17
C GLN A 625 1.49 5.32 22.53
N ALA A 626 0.45 5.78 21.83
CA ALA A 626 -0.61 4.91 21.31
C ALA A 626 -1.03 5.25 19.87
N VAL A 627 -1.36 4.21 19.11
CA VAL A 627 -2.05 4.27 17.80
C VAL A 627 -3.01 3.09 17.68
N ALA A 628 -4.06 3.23 16.86
CA ALA A 628 -5.03 2.15 16.62
C ALA A 628 -4.78 1.46 15.27
N ILE A 629 -4.95 0.13 15.22
CA ILE A 629 -4.98 -0.66 14.00
C ILE A 629 -6.26 -1.51 13.95
N SER A 630 -6.75 -1.87 12.77
CA SER A 630 -7.92 -2.78 12.65
C SER A 630 -8.11 -3.27 11.21
N PHE A 631 -8.71 -4.45 11.05
CA PHE A 631 -9.34 -4.91 9.80
C PHE A 631 -10.75 -4.29 9.60
N LEU A 632 -11.32 -3.67 10.64
CA LEU A 632 -12.69 -3.15 10.64
C LEU A 632 -12.67 -1.65 10.32
N GLY A 633 -12.91 -1.29 9.05
CA GLY A 633 -12.98 0.10 8.58
C GLY A 633 -13.96 0.96 9.38
N ASP A 634 -15.08 0.39 9.83
CA ASP A 634 -16.05 1.09 10.70
C ASP A 634 -15.47 1.43 12.10
N GLN A 635 -14.55 0.64 12.64
CA GLN A 635 -13.85 1.00 13.89
C GLN A 635 -12.80 2.09 13.64
N LEU A 636 -12.14 2.12 12.48
CA LEU A 636 -11.23 3.22 12.11
C LEU A 636 -12.00 4.53 11.88
N ASN A 637 -13.17 4.47 11.24
CA ASN A 637 -14.10 5.60 11.13
C ASN A 637 -14.55 6.09 12.52
N ARG A 638 -14.91 5.18 13.42
CA ARG A 638 -15.31 5.50 14.80
C ARG A 638 -14.16 6.10 15.61
N ALA A 639 -12.93 5.63 15.43
CA ALA A 639 -11.72 6.22 15.99
C ALA A 639 -11.50 7.63 15.46
N GLY A 640 -11.56 7.86 14.14
CA GLY A 640 -11.45 9.19 13.53
C GLY A 640 -12.55 10.19 13.94
N GLN A 641 -13.67 9.71 14.48
CA GLN A 641 -14.75 10.54 15.05
C GLN A 641 -14.59 10.80 16.55
N THR A 642 -14.16 9.80 17.32
CA THR A 642 -14.13 9.81 18.80
C THR A 642 -12.78 10.24 19.37
N LEU A 643 -11.72 9.96 18.63
CA LEU A 643 -10.31 10.19 18.93
C LEU A 643 -9.59 10.77 17.69
N PRO A 644 -10.02 11.94 17.16
CA PRO A 644 -9.53 12.50 15.90
C PRO A 644 -8.03 12.88 15.91
N GLU A 645 -7.38 12.81 17.07
CA GLU A 645 -5.92 12.96 17.22
C GLU A 645 -5.14 11.64 17.16
N LEU A 646 -5.78 10.49 17.36
CA LEU A 646 -5.12 9.18 17.38
C LEU A 646 -4.84 8.71 15.95
N SER A 647 -3.60 8.33 15.67
CA SER A 647 -3.27 7.78 14.35
C SER A 647 -3.84 6.37 14.16
N THR A 648 -4.28 6.10 12.94
CA THR A 648 -4.88 4.83 12.50
C THR A 648 -4.02 4.12 11.45
N GLY A 649 -4.01 2.78 11.48
CA GLY A 649 -3.50 1.91 10.41
C GLY A 649 -4.54 0.87 9.98
N PHE A 650 -4.72 0.67 8.67
CA PHE A 650 -5.73 -0.25 8.14
C PHE A 650 -5.12 -1.59 7.75
N LEU A 651 -5.53 -2.65 8.46
CA LEU A 651 -5.10 -4.02 8.23
C LEU A 651 -5.87 -4.59 7.04
N ASN A 652 -5.20 -4.65 5.89
CA ASN A 652 -5.74 -5.19 4.63
C ASN A 652 -4.58 -5.53 3.70
N SER A 653 -4.77 -6.45 2.76
CA SER A 653 -3.70 -6.94 1.88
C SER A 653 -3.97 -6.62 0.41
N ASN A 654 -4.65 -5.50 0.12
CA ASN A 654 -5.25 -5.20 -1.19
C ASN A 654 -4.23 -4.68 -2.23
N ALA A 655 -2.95 -5.03 -2.11
CA ALA A 655 -1.94 -4.69 -3.11
C ALA A 655 -1.93 -5.74 -4.24
N ASP A 656 -1.91 -5.27 -5.49
CA ASP A 656 -1.54 -6.11 -6.62
C ASP A 656 -0.02 -6.33 -6.58
N ALA A 657 0.45 -7.58 -6.56
CA ALA A 657 1.88 -7.88 -6.48
C ALA A 657 2.60 -7.80 -7.85
N SER A 658 1.87 -7.64 -8.96
CA SER A 658 2.39 -7.71 -10.33
C SER A 658 2.67 -6.35 -10.98
N ASP A 659 1.87 -5.32 -10.70
CA ASP A 659 2.06 -3.94 -11.18
C ASP A 659 2.17 -2.97 -10.00
N PRO A 660 3.34 -2.35 -9.74
CA PRO A 660 3.53 -1.39 -8.65
C PRO A 660 2.63 -0.15 -8.70
N GLN A 661 2.20 0.35 -9.86
CA GLN A 661 1.33 1.53 -9.93
C GLN A 661 -0.13 1.15 -9.65
N LEU A 662 -0.59 0.00 -10.17
CA LEU A 662 -1.88 -0.57 -9.79
C LEU A 662 -1.93 -0.94 -8.30
N ALA A 663 -0.83 -1.47 -7.75
CA ALA A 663 -0.69 -1.71 -6.32
C ALA A 663 -0.88 -0.42 -5.51
N VAL A 664 -0.17 0.66 -5.89
CA VAL A 664 -0.30 1.97 -5.24
C VAL A 664 -1.71 2.56 -5.38
N ARG A 665 -2.38 2.39 -6.54
CA ARG A 665 -3.78 2.78 -6.72
C ARG A 665 -4.72 2.06 -5.75
N ASN A 666 -4.56 0.74 -5.61
CA ASN A 666 -5.40 -0.07 -4.73
C ASN A 666 -5.12 0.23 -3.25
N ILE A 667 -3.85 0.44 -2.88
CA ILE A 667 -3.46 0.87 -1.53
C ILE A 667 -4.08 2.23 -1.19
N LEU A 668 -4.03 3.21 -2.10
CA LEU A 668 -4.69 4.51 -1.92
C LEU A 668 -6.20 4.35 -1.74
N ALA A 669 -6.86 3.52 -2.55
CA ALA A 669 -8.29 3.23 -2.41
C ALA A 669 -8.65 2.58 -1.06
N ALA A 670 -7.75 1.77 -0.50
CA ALA A 670 -7.94 1.14 0.81
C ALA A 670 -7.71 2.10 1.99
N VAL A 671 -6.65 2.92 1.97
CA VAL A 671 -6.24 3.72 3.16
C VAL A 671 -6.76 5.15 3.20
N GLN A 672 -7.08 5.75 2.05
CA GLN A 672 -7.56 7.14 2.01
C GLN A 672 -8.95 7.35 2.63
N PRO A 673 -9.94 6.44 2.52
CA PRO A 673 -11.24 6.60 3.19
C PRO A 673 -11.14 6.78 4.71
N TYR A 674 -10.23 6.05 5.36
CA TYR A 674 -10.03 6.05 6.82
C TYR A 674 -8.96 7.05 7.29
N SER A 675 -8.24 7.69 6.35
CA SER A 675 -6.96 8.36 6.58
C SER A 675 -6.04 7.54 7.49
N SER A 676 -5.56 6.41 6.98
CA SER A 676 -4.74 5.46 7.72
C SER A 676 -3.37 5.21 7.06
N THR A 677 -2.50 4.47 7.75
CA THR A 677 -1.35 3.79 7.13
C THR A 677 -1.78 2.46 6.47
N TYR A 678 -0.86 1.83 5.72
CA TYR A 678 -1.08 0.54 5.06
C TYR A 678 -0.37 -0.60 5.81
N ASN A 679 -1.15 -1.57 6.31
CA ASN A 679 -0.66 -2.60 7.22
C ASN A 679 -1.00 -4.01 6.66
N PRO A 680 -0.25 -4.55 5.67
CA PRO A 680 -0.65 -5.76 4.94
C PRO A 680 -0.03 -7.07 5.44
N ALA A 681 -0.57 -8.20 4.98
CA ALA A 681 0.18 -9.45 4.99
C ALA A 681 1.43 -9.32 4.09
N TYR A 682 2.62 -9.63 4.61
CA TYR A 682 3.89 -9.33 3.94
C TYR A 682 4.06 -10.01 2.58
N GLY A 683 3.39 -11.14 2.35
CA GLY A 683 3.50 -11.91 1.10
C GLY A 683 3.01 -11.18 -0.16
N GLY A 684 2.15 -10.17 -0.01
CA GLY A 684 1.66 -9.33 -1.12
C GLY A 684 2.45 -8.04 -1.35
N LEU A 685 3.52 -7.78 -0.59
CA LEU A 685 4.22 -6.49 -0.59
C LEU A 685 5.61 -6.58 -1.25
N SER A 686 5.73 -6.05 -2.47
CA SER A 686 7.03 -5.96 -3.17
C SER A 686 7.82 -4.72 -2.77
N GLN A 687 9.15 -4.74 -2.97
CA GLN A 687 9.97 -3.54 -2.81
C GLN A 687 9.53 -2.43 -3.79
N ALA A 688 9.28 -2.76 -5.06
CA ALA A 688 8.85 -1.78 -6.07
C ALA A 688 7.53 -1.09 -5.69
N THR A 689 6.58 -1.81 -5.08
CA THR A 689 5.34 -1.25 -4.53
C THR A 689 5.62 -0.27 -3.38
N MET A 690 6.57 -0.58 -2.49
CA MET A 690 6.97 0.31 -1.40
C MET A 690 7.67 1.57 -1.93
N GLU A 691 8.63 1.42 -2.82
CA GLU A 691 9.37 2.53 -3.43
C GLU A 691 8.45 3.44 -4.28
N ALA A 692 7.48 2.90 -5.02
CA ALA A 692 6.47 3.69 -5.74
C ALA A 692 5.43 4.37 -4.82
N GLY A 693 5.19 3.79 -3.63
CA GLY A 693 4.24 4.29 -2.64
C GLY A 693 4.82 5.35 -1.68
N LYS A 694 6.12 5.29 -1.36
CA LYS A 694 6.78 6.23 -0.41
C LYS A 694 6.58 7.69 -0.81
N HIS A 695 6.68 7.96 -2.11
CA HIS A 695 6.51 9.29 -2.70
C HIS A 695 5.14 9.90 -2.39
N ARG A 696 4.14 9.04 -2.19
CA ARG A 696 2.73 9.41 -1.98
C ARG A 696 2.36 9.48 -0.50
N GLY A 697 3.39 9.52 0.37
CA GLY A 697 3.28 9.61 1.81
C GLY A 697 2.86 8.32 2.50
N ILE A 698 2.76 7.20 1.76
CA ILE A 698 2.32 5.90 2.28
C ILE A 698 3.43 5.30 3.14
N THR A 699 3.09 4.91 4.37
CA THR A 699 3.95 4.10 5.24
C THR A 699 3.43 2.67 5.34
N PHE A 700 4.35 1.73 5.54
CA PHE A 700 4.17 0.31 5.30
C PHE A 700 4.51 -0.49 6.56
N TRP A 701 3.54 -1.26 7.06
CA TRP A 701 3.62 -1.97 8.34
C TRP A 701 3.22 -3.45 8.19
N PRO A 702 4.00 -4.24 7.42
CA PRO A 702 3.66 -5.63 7.14
C PRO A 702 3.72 -6.56 8.35
N TRP A 703 2.81 -7.53 8.35
CA TRP A 703 2.68 -8.61 9.34
C TRP A 703 2.52 -9.98 8.65
N THR A 704 2.69 -11.11 9.34
CA THR A 704 3.58 -11.31 10.49
C THR A 704 4.85 -11.94 9.95
N ILE A 705 5.98 -11.21 10.00
CA ILE A 705 7.24 -11.63 9.37
C ILE A 705 8.00 -12.54 10.34
N ASN A 706 7.64 -13.82 10.26
CA ASN A 706 8.16 -14.91 11.10
C ASN A 706 9.12 -15.85 10.35
N ASP A 707 9.53 -15.49 9.13
CA ASP A 707 10.71 -16.06 8.46
C ASP A 707 11.88 -15.08 8.60
N GLN A 708 13.04 -15.58 9.04
CA GLN A 708 14.21 -14.73 9.30
C GLN A 708 14.83 -14.20 7.99
N ALA A 709 14.76 -14.94 6.89
CA ALA A 709 15.24 -14.46 5.59
C ALA A 709 14.36 -13.29 5.09
N ALA A 710 13.03 -13.41 5.19
CA ALA A 710 12.09 -12.33 4.95
C ALA A 710 12.31 -11.15 5.90
N PHE A 711 12.58 -11.38 7.19
CA PHE A 711 12.89 -10.31 8.16
C PHE A 711 14.11 -9.49 7.71
N HIS A 712 15.25 -10.16 7.44
CA HIS A 712 16.46 -9.50 6.94
C HIS A 712 16.21 -8.78 5.59
N ARG A 713 15.42 -9.37 4.69
CA ARG A 713 15.04 -8.78 3.40
C ARG A 713 14.25 -7.48 3.57
N PHE A 714 13.12 -7.51 4.29
CA PHE A 714 12.29 -6.32 4.53
C PHE A 714 13.02 -5.24 5.35
N TYR A 715 13.95 -5.64 6.23
CA TYR A 715 14.81 -4.71 6.94
C TYR A 715 15.80 -4.01 5.98
N SER A 716 16.43 -4.75 5.06
CA SER A 716 17.30 -4.17 4.02
C SER A 716 16.56 -3.28 3.01
N TYR A 717 15.25 -3.50 2.82
CA TYR A 717 14.37 -2.64 2.02
C TYR A 717 13.96 -1.33 2.72
N GLY A 718 14.36 -1.08 3.97
CA GLY A 718 14.02 0.17 4.67
C GLY A 718 12.52 0.34 4.94
N THR A 719 11.79 -0.78 5.07
CA THR A 719 10.36 -0.81 5.42
C THR A 719 10.11 -0.05 6.73
N HIS A 720 8.99 0.68 6.83
CA HIS A 720 8.75 1.60 7.96
C HIS A 720 8.62 0.87 9.30
N GLY A 721 7.99 -0.30 9.31
CA GLY A 721 8.01 -1.21 10.46
C GLY A 721 7.85 -2.68 10.05
N ILE A 722 8.25 -3.59 10.93
CA ILE A 722 8.15 -5.03 10.75
C ILE A 722 7.48 -5.65 11.98
N THR A 723 6.29 -6.24 11.80
CA THR A 723 5.55 -6.95 12.85
C THR A 723 5.98 -8.43 12.87
N THR A 724 6.53 -8.89 13.99
CA THR A 724 7.12 -10.23 14.15
C THR A 724 6.96 -10.76 15.57
N ASP A 725 6.90 -12.08 15.73
CA ASP A 725 7.01 -12.74 17.04
C ASP A 725 8.45 -12.80 17.58
N TYR A 726 9.44 -12.49 16.73
CA TYR A 726 10.87 -12.73 16.94
C TYR A 726 11.68 -11.43 17.06
N ALA A 727 11.20 -10.45 17.83
CA ALA A 727 11.83 -9.13 17.97
C ALA A 727 13.34 -9.18 18.30
N PHE A 728 13.78 -10.24 19.00
CA PHE A 728 15.19 -10.48 19.33
C PHE A 728 16.13 -10.66 18.13
N TRP A 729 15.64 -10.95 16.92
CA TRP A 729 16.50 -11.02 15.72
C TRP A 729 17.23 -9.71 15.43
N ALA A 730 16.61 -8.57 15.74
CA ALA A 730 17.21 -7.26 15.51
C ALA A 730 18.07 -6.75 16.67
N LYS A 731 18.17 -7.47 17.81
CA LYS A 731 18.64 -6.89 19.08
C LYS A 731 20.05 -6.24 18.99
N ASP A 732 20.96 -6.86 18.25
CA ASP A 732 22.35 -6.42 18.08
C ASP A 732 22.57 -5.57 16.81
N PHE A 733 21.53 -5.30 16.02
CA PHE A 733 21.63 -4.57 14.76
C PHE A 733 22.05 -3.12 15.02
N PRO A 734 23.11 -2.59 14.37
CA PRO A 734 23.43 -1.17 14.40
C PRO A 734 22.29 -0.34 13.76
N VAL A 735 21.74 0.63 14.50
CA VAL A 735 20.64 1.49 14.04
C VAL A 735 20.97 2.98 14.08
N GLU A 736 21.97 3.37 14.86
CA GLU A 736 22.58 4.70 14.78
C GLU A 736 24.11 4.61 14.74
N ILE A 737 24.74 5.66 14.21
CA ILE A 737 26.18 5.77 14.02
C ILE A 737 26.59 7.23 14.28
N SER A 738 27.63 7.41 15.10
CA SER A 738 28.17 8.71 15.49
C SER A 738 29.69 8.73 15.43
N THR A 739 30.26 9.91 15.21
CA THR A 739 31.71 10.15 15.08
C THR A 739 32.00 11.64 15.27
N ALA A 740 33.27 12.03 15.27
CA ALA A 740 33.68 13.42 15.35
C ALA A 740 33.27 14.20 14.09
N ALA A 741 32.85 15.46 14.24
CA ALA A 741 32.44 16.31 13.13
C ALA A 741 33.59 16.73 12.19
N THR A 742 34.84 16.56 12.63
CA THR A 742 36.05 16.84 11.84
C THR A 742 37.10 15.74 12.03
N ALA A 743 37.94 15.53 11.02
CA ALA A 743 39.10 14.64 11.11
C ALA A 743 40.25 15.09 10.16
N THR A 744 41.46 14.60 10.41
CA THR A 744 42.59 14.66 9.45
C THR A 744 42.84 13.26 8.91
N VAL A 745 43.08 13.13 7.60
CA VAL A 745 43.35 11.84 6.93
C VAL A 745 44.57 11.94 6.01
N GLY A 746 45.32 10.84 5.92
CA GLY A 746 46.57 10.76 5.16
C GLY A 746 46.38 10.45 3.67
N LEU A 747 47.29 10.95 2.84
CA LEU A 747 47.34 10.66 1.40
C LEU A 747 47.58 9.17 1.11
N ASN A 748 46.91 8.67 0.07
CA ASN A 748 47.01 7.33 -0.50
C ASN A 748 46.68 6.14 0.44
N THR A 749 46.29 6.41 1.69
CA THR A 749 45.82 5.41 2.66
C THR A 749 44.30 5.18 2.59
N PRO A 750 43.79 3.97 2.94
CA PRO A 750 42.36 3.74 3.16
C PRO A 750 41.79 4.65 4.25
N VAL A 751 40.72 5.38 3.94
CA VAL A 751 40.04 6.27 4.88
C VAL A 751 39.02 5.48 5.69
N ALA A 752 39.38 5.19 6.94
CA ALA A 752 38.47 4.70 7.97
C ALA A 752 38.53 5.66 9.17
N LEU A 753 37.36 6.04 9.69
CA LEU A 753 37.23 6.90 10.86
C LEU A 753 36.69 6.09 12.05
N PRO A 754 37.10 6.40 13.29
CA PRO A 754 36.48 5.84 14.48
C PRO A 754 34.99 6.21 14.55
N VAL A 755 34.13 5.23 14.77
CA VAL A 755 32.68 5.42 14.93
C VAL A 755 32.16 4.70 16.16
N THR A 756 31.13 5.26 16.80
CA THR A 756 30.33 4.55 17.79
C THR A 756 29.00 4.18 17.16
N LEU A 757 28.68 2.89 17.15
CA LEU A 757 27.41 2.34 16.69
C LEU A 757 26.49 2.14 17.90
N THR A 758 25.22 2.51 17.77
CA THR A 758 24.17 2.18 18.75
C THR A 758 23.36 1.01 18.19
N THR A 759 23.24 -0.08 18.96
CA THR A 759 22.40 -1.24 18.59
C THR A 759 20.92 -0.98 18.87
N GLN A 760 20.04 -1.84 18.35
CA GLN A 760 18.59 -1.76 18.58
C GLN A 760 18.20 -1.79 20.08
N VAL A 761 18.94 -2.51 20.92
CA VAL A 761 18.77 -2.50 22.39
C VAL A 761 19.45 -1.32 23.11
N GLY A 762 20.05 -0.37 22.38
CA GLY A 762 20.75 0.80 22.93
C GLY A 762 22.19 0.54 23.39
N GLY A 763 22.74 -0.66 23.16
CA GLY A 763 24.13 -0.97 23.47
C GLY A 763 25.10 -0.28 22.51
N SER A 764 26.21 0.24 23.01
CA SER A 764 27.22 0.94 22.20
C SER A 764 28.36 0.02 21.77
N ILE A 765 28.73 0.06 20.49
CA ILE A 765 29.87 -0.68 19.92
C ILE A 765 30.86 0.32 19.31
N ALA A 766 32.10 0.31 19.78
CA ALA A 766 33.20 1.05 19.14
C ALA A 766 33.68 0.30 17.89
N ALA A 767 33.74 0.99 16.76
CA ALA A 767 34.09 0.41 15.47
C ALA A 767 34.89 1.40 14.60
N GLN A 768 35.24 0.96 13.39
CA GLN A 768 35.70 1.84 12.31
C GLN A 768 34.63 1.87 11.22
N SER A 769 34.45 3.01 10.56
CA SER A 769 33.62 3.10 9.35
C SER A 769 34.19 2.19 8.26
N ASN A 770 33.37 1.33 7.67
CA ASN A 770 33.77 0.39 6.61
C ASN A 770 33.19 0.75 5.22
N VAL A 771 32.59 1.94 5.10
CA VAL A 771 32.08 2.51 3.85
C VAL A 771 32.05 4.04 3.98
N MET A 772 32.31 4.75 2.88
CA MET A 772 32.27 6.22 2.81
C MET A 772 31.36 6.69 1.69
N ALA A 773 30.87 7.92 1.78
CA ALA A 773 30.35 8.67 0.64
C ALA A 773 30.93 10.08 0.64
N VAL A 774 31.65 10.47 -0.42
CA VAL A 774 32.14 11.84 -0.60
C VAL A 774 31.02 12.69 -1.22
N ILE A 775 30.57 13.70 -0.49
CA ILE A 775 29.42 14.55 -0.89
C ILE A 775 29.83 15.96 -1.36
N ASP A 776 31.01 16.43 -0.93
CA ASP A 776 31.60 17.72 -1.33
C ASP A 776 33.13 17.66 -1.16
N GLY A 777 33.88 18.59 -1.76
CA GLY A 777 35.33 18.69 -1.55
C GLY A 777 36.18 19.19 -2.71
N THR A 778 37.45 19.43 -2.40
CA THR A 778 38.53 19.82 -3.32
C THR A 778 39.63 18.77 -3.43
N ALA A 779 39.81 17.91 -2.42
CA ALA A 779 40.83 16.86 -2.42
C ALA A 779 40.47 15.76 -3.45
N PRO A 780 41.34 15.46 -4.43
CA PRO A 780 41.08 14.40 -5.40
C PRO A 780 41.14 13.03 -4.73
N PHE A 781 40.30 12.10 -5.19
CA PHE A 781 40.13 10.79 -4.56
C PHE A 781 39.82 9.68 -5.56
N VAL A 782 40.03 8.44 -5.10
CA VAL A 782 39.56 7.20 -5.74
C VAL A 782 38.62 6.52 -4.75
N GLN A 783 37.50 5.98 -5.25
CA GLN A 783 36.52 5.26 -4.45
C GLN A 783 36.04 3.99 -5.16
N SER A 784 35.92 2.88 -4.43
CA SER A 784 35.37 1.60 -4.93
C SER A 784 33.83 1.63 -5.01
N ALA A 785 33.21 0.64 -5.66
CA ALA A 785 31.74 0.51 -5.68
C ALA A 785 31.18 0.10 -4.31
N GLU A 786 32.01 -0.61 -3.54
CA GLU A 786 31.79 -1.01 -2.15
C GLU A 786 31.86 0.19 -1.20
N GLY A 787 32.62 1.22 -1.60
CA GLY A 787 32.72 2.55 -0.99
C GLY A 787 34.01 2.81 -0.21
N ASP A 788 35.03 1.97 -0.36
CA ASP A 788 36.39 2.21 0.14
C ASP A 788 36.94 3.51 -0.47
N LEU A 789 37.49 4.40 0.35
CA LEU A 789 37.94 5.73 -0.08
C LEU A 789 39.44 5.90 0.14
N ARG A 790 40.14 6.50 -0.83
CA ARG A 790 41.53 7.00 -0.69
C ARG A 790 41.66 8.36 -1.36
N PHE A 791 42.26 9.34 -0.69
CA PHE A 791 42.61 10.61 -1.31
C PHE A 791 43.99 10.54 -1.96
N THR A 792 44.11 11.08 -3.18
CA THR A 792 45.34 11.06 -3.99
C THR A 792 46.09 12.39 -4.00
N GLY A 793 45.51 13.45 -3.42
CA GLY A 793 46.10 14.77 -3.28
C GLY A 793 45.52 15.53 -2.08
N ALA A 794 46.27 16.53 -1.58
CA ALA A 794 45.89 17.30 -0.41
C ALA A 794 44.71 18.25 -0.69
N GLY A 795 44.01 18.66 0.37
CA GLY A 795 42.85 19.56 0.28
C GLY A 795 41.81 19.33 1.36
N THR A 796 40.56 19.59 1.04
CA THR A 796 39.40 19.36 1.93
C THR A 796 38.38 18.43 1.30
N ALA A 797 37.63 17.70 2.12
CA ALA A 797 36.46 16.94 1.69
C ALA A 797 35.35 16.97 2.75
N VAL A 798 34.10 16.77 2.34
CA VAL A 798 32.99 16.47 3.23
C VAL A 798 32.49 15.06 2.91
N VAL A 799 32.45 14.21 3.93
CA VAL A 799 32.07 12.80 3.80
C VAL A 799 30.90 12.45 4.70
N LEU A 800 30.20 11.38 4.35
CA LEU A 800 29.31 10.63 5.22
C LEU A 800 30.00 9.31 5.57
N PRO A 801 30.59 9.19 6.78
CA PRO A 801 31.12 7.93 7.29
C PRO A 801 29.96 6.97 7.54
N GLY A 802 30.06 5.76 7.00
CA GLY A 802 29.03 4.74 7.14
C GLY A 802 29.53 3.43 7.72
N TYR A 803 28.58 2.60 8.11
CA TYR A 803 28.82 1.22 8.52
C TYR A 803 27.84 0.29 7.79
N ARG A 804 28.37 -0.54 6.89
CA ARG A 804 27.68 -1.66 6.26
C ARG A 804 27.62 -2.82 7.26
N TYR A 805 26.40 -3.17 7.67
CA TYR A 805 26.13 -4.34 8.50
C TYR A 805 25.58 -5.48 7.64
N LYS A 806 26.11 -6.69 7.85
CA LYS A 806 25.66 -7.93 7.19
C LYS A 806 24.79 -8.71 8.17
N MET A 807 23.60 -9.13 7.73
CA MET A 807 22.64 -9.88 8.56
C MET A 807 22.74 -11.37 8.27
N GLY A 808 22.81 -12.20 9.32
CA GLY A 808 22.90 -13.66 9.19
C GLY A 808 24.17 -14.12 8.46
N ASP A 809 23.99 -14.87 7.38
CA ASP A 809 25.03 -15.32 6.46
C ASP A 809 25.66 -14.20 5.61
N GLY A 810 25.03 -13.02 5.60
CA GLY A 810 25.43 -11.87 4.79
C GLY A 810 24.77 -11.79 3.41
N THR A 811 23.78 -12.66 3.11
CA THR A 811 22.93 -12.56 1.91
C THR A 811 22.20 -11.21 1.86
N TYR A 812 21.82 -10.66 3.02
CA TYR A 812 21.27 -9.31 3.15
C TYR A 812 22.20 -8.40 3.94
N SER A 813 22.34 -7.14 3.47
CA SER A 813 23.09 -6.10 4.17
C SER A 813 22.41 -4.74 4.00
N TYR A 814 22.69 -3.83 4.93
CA TYR A 814 22.29 -2.43 4.88
C TYR A 814 23.46 -1.54 5.32
N VAL A 815 23.37 -0.24 5.04
CA VAL A 815 24.32 0.78 5.50
C VAL A 815 23.61 1.80 6.36
N ILE A 816 24.16 2.14 7.52
CA ILE A 816 23.81 3.37 8.24
C ILE A 816 24.93 4.40 8.05
N VAL A 817 24.57 5.68 7.96
CA VAL A 817 25.51 6.80 7.74
C VAL A 817 25.41 7.83 8.86
N ALA A 818 26.54 8.37 9.29
CA ALA A 818 26.63 9.44 10.26
C ALA A 818 26.26 10.80 9.66
N LYS A 819 26.20 11.84 10.49
CA LYS A 819 26.15 13.23 10.03
C LYS A 819 27.42 13.58 9.22
N PRO A 820 27.38 14.63 8.36
CA PRO A 820 28.56 15.08 7.61
C PRO A 820 29.79 15.34 8.49
N VAL A 821 30.95 14.90 8.01
CA VAL A 821 32.26 15.11 8.62
C VAL A 821 33.16 15.87 7.65
N SER A 822 33.78 16.94 8.13
CA SER A 822 34.77 17.70 7.34
C SER A 822 36.17 17.11 7.53
N LEU A 823 36.81 16.74 6.43
CA LEU A 823 38.16 16.18 6.39
C LEU A 823 39.18 17.22 5.94
N THR A 824 40.30 17.31 6.66
CA THR A 824 41.55 17.87 6.15
C THR A 824 42.42 16.73 5.62
N VAL A 825 42.83 16.83 4.36
CA VAL A 825 43.64 15.80 3.67
C VAL A 825 45.06 16.32 3.48
N ARG A 826 46.06 15.63 4.03
CA ARG A 826 47.48 16.02 3.97
C ARG A 826 48.43 14.84 4.21
#